data_AF-A0A1B6L147-F1
#
_entry.id   AF-A0A1B6L147-F1
#
_cell.length_a   1.000
_cell.length_b   1.000
_cell.length_c   1.000
_cell.angle_alpha   90.00
_cell.angle_beta   90.00
_cell.angle_gamma   90.00
#
_symmetry.space_group_name_H-M   'P 1'
#
loop_
_entity.id
_entity.type
_entity.pdbx_description
1 polymer ?
#
loop_
_entity_poly.entity_id
_entity_poly.type
_entity_poly.pdbx_seq_one_letter_code
_entity_poly.pdbx_strand_id
1 'polypeptide(L)'
;GPVQHREVQEHESPQFLGYFKSGVRYMPGGVASGFRHVDINAPGAKALYQVKGKRNVRIRQVEAKVTSMNKGDCFILDTGRDIYVYIGSKAKGSERVKAGGAANLIRDQDHAGRGKVHIIDGSSSADEVNEFFEQLGGGSASQVADEAKTDDDQQFERNQDATVTLYKISDASGSVSSIKVAEKPLKQQLLDTNDAFVLDTVSSGIYVWIGKKATTQEKVEALKNGQAFLTEKNYPSWTKITRVVEGAEPAAFREYFGTWTDMIGRRGSSGGSPVRNRGRRSVLYECDPAVGFMPDDASGEMDIYRVENFELAPVSPNTYGKFFGGDSYVIKYKYNDGGREKYIIYFWQGKDSTHDEKAASAIHALRLDNELGGKAVQVRVTQGHEPTHFLRLFKGNMIVFLGGKASGFRNLRDHDTYDVDGTRLFQVRGSCKEDLHAVQVPEVVSSLSSDGAFVLETPSTTYLWIGKSCPGDLEELAEGVSEVVAPGHSVTTMSEGDEPAGFWEALGGRGDYTTTPDSLRPARAIKLFHCHVPFPNKLRVEEISQFTQQDLFEDDVMVLDSGYLIYIWIGNQSTDEERKLAVKMAEDYLENDTSDRKPEDYVVVVVKQGEEPQSFKNLFPEWDADMWANSESYEDLKRRIEKSNEELEDDEAN
;
A
#
# COMPACT_ATOMS: atom_id res chain seq x y z
N GLY A 1 0.99 -21.17 -18.62
CA GLY A 1 2.42 -21.49 -18.45
C GLY A 1 3.01 -20.51 -17.44
N PRO A 2 4.21 -20.76 -16.89
CA PRO A 2 4.82 -19.84 -15.93
C PRO A 2 5.17 -18.48 -16.60
N VAL A 3 5.07 -17.39 -15.84
CA VAL A 3 5.67 -16.09 -16.19
C VAL A 3 7.18 -16.24 -16.11
N GLN A 4 7.92 -15.70 -17.08
CA GLN A 4 9.38 -15.79 -17.11
C GLN A 4 9.99 -14.39 -16.96
N HIS A 5 10.99 -14.27 -16.10
CA HIS A 5 11.69 -13.03 -15.81
C HIS A 5 13.14 -13.13 -16.28
N ARG A 6 13.66 -12.09 -16.95
CA ARG A 6 15.09 -11.91 -17.21
C ARG A 6 15.66 -11.01 -16.12
N GLU A 7 16.42 -11.61 -15.21
CA GLU A 7 17.13 -10.89 -14.15
C GLU A 7 18.57 -10.63 -14.59
N VAL A 8 19.02 -9.38 -14.45
CA VAL A 8 20.39 -8.95 -14.77
C VAL A 8 21.05 -8.51 -13.49
N GLN A 9 22.30 -8.91 -13.29
CA GLN A 9 23.11 -8.55 -12.12
C GLN A 9 23.03 -7.04 -11.86
N GLU A 10 22.81 -6.65 -10.60
CA GLU A 10 22.63 -5.26 -10.12
C GLU A 10 21.29 -4.61 -10.50
N HIS A 11 20.49 -5.23 -11.37
CA HIS A 11 19.23 -4.69 -11.89
C HIS A 11 18.05 -5.66 -11.75
N GLU A 12 18.13 -6.57 -10.78
CA GLU A 12 17.10 -7.58 -10.53
C GLU A 12 15.75 -6.97 -10.14
N SER A 13 14.68 -7.74 -10.35
CA SER A 13 13.34 -7.40 -9.92
C SER A 13 13.22 -7.42 -8.39
N PRO A 14 12.38 -6.53 -7.79
CA PRO A 14 12.08 -6.60 -6.36
C PRO A 14 11.50 -7.97 -5.95
N GLN A 15 10.76 -8.62 -6.85
CA GLN A 15 10.24 -9.97 -6.64
C GLN A 15 11.36 -11.00 -6.49
N PHE A 16 12.36 -10.99 -7.37
CA PHE A 16 13.52 -11.88 -7.28
C PHE A 16 14.33 -11.65 -6.01
N LEU A 17 14.62 -10.38 -5.70
CA LEU A 17 15.38 -10.02 -4.51
C LEU A 17 14.64 -10.36 -3.21
N GLY A 18 13.30 -10.30 -3.22
CA GLY A 18 12.45 -10.69 -2.09
C GLY A 18 12.60 -12.15 -1.67
N TYR A 19 13.10 -13.04 -2.54
CA TYR A 19 13.42 -14.42 -2.19
C TYR A 19 14.67 -14.55 -1.31
N PHE A 20 15.56 -13.55 -1.31
CA PHE A 20 16.85 -13.57 -0.62
C PHE A 20 16.88 -12.52 0.50
N LYS A 21 16.17 -12.79 1.61
CA LYS A 21 16.03 -11.85 2.72
C LYS A 21 17.35 -11.43 3.37
N SER A 22 18.38 -12.29 3.34
CA SER A 22 19.74 -11.99 3.82
C SER A 22 20.61 -11.20 2.83
N GLY A 23 20.06 -10.83 1.67
CA GLY A 23 20.79 -10.17 0.58
C GLY A 23 21.35 -11.15 -0.46
N VAL A 24 21.83 -10.58 -1.57
CA VAL A 24 22.45 -11.33 -2.67
C VAL A 24 23.94 -11.01 -2.72
N ARG A 25 24.78 -12.04 -2.78
CA ARG A 25 26.25 -11.92 -2.90
C ARG A 25 26.69 -12.24 -4.32
N TYR A 26 27.42 -11.31 -4.95
CA TYR A 26 28.01 -11.53 -6.27
C TYR A 26 29.47 -11.96 -6.13
N MET A 27 29.76 -13.19 -6.57
CA MET A 27 31.08 -13.78 -6.50
C MET A 27 31.80 -13.63 -7.86
N PRO A 28 33.10 -13.27 -7.88
CA PRO A 28 33.87 -13.26 -9.10
C PRO A 28 34.10 -14.69 -9.61
N GLY A 29 34.12 -14.86 -10.93
CA GLY A 29 34.26 -16.16 -11.58
C GLY A 29 32.93 -16.77 -12.02
N GLY A 30 32.98 -17.99 -12.55
CA GLY A 30 31.82 -18.68 -13.11
C GLY A 30 32.21 -19.82 -14.04
N VAL A 31 31.23 -20.64 -14.42
CA VAL A 31 31.46 -21.79 -15.31
C VAL A 31 31.69 -21.30 -16.74
N ALA A 32 32.93 -21.30 -17.23
CA ALA A 32 33.18 -21.32 -18.68
C ALA A 32 32.89 -22.73 -19.26
N SER A 33 33.06 -23.79 -18.46
CA SER A 33 32.62 -25.17 -18.72
C SER A 33 32.78 -26.05 -17.46
N GLY A 34 31.70 -26.69 -17.00
CA GLY A 34 31.64 -27.80 -16.01
C GLY A 34 32.25 -27.63 -14.60
N PHE A 35 31.39 -27.52 -13.59
CA PHE A 35 31.56 -28.01 -12.20
C PHE A 35 32.98 -28.08 -11.60
N ARG A 36 33.39 -26.99 -10.93
CA ARG A 36 34.11 -27.07 -9.65
C ARG A 36 33.52 -26.02 -8.72
N HIS A 37 33.39 -26.37 -7.43
CA HIS A 37 33.17 -25.40 -6.37
C HIS A 37 34.22 -24.29 -6.56
N VAL A 38 33.81 -23.02 -6.60
CA VAL A 38 34.80 -21.93 -6.52
C VAL A 38 35.42 -22.10 -5.14
N ASP A 39 36.72 -22.39 -5.07
CA ASP A 39 37.44 -22.33 -3.80
C ASP A 39 37.37 -20.87 -3.34
N ILE A 40 36.45 -20.59 -2.41
CA ILE A 40 36.28 -19.26 -1.82
C ILE A 40 37.54 -19.05 -0.99
N ASN A 41 38.45 -18.24 -1.54
CA ASN A 41 39.77 -17.89 -1.00
C ASN A 41 40.82 -19.01 -1.07
N ALA A 42 41.71 -18.92 -2.07
CA ALA A 42 43.02 -19.58 -1.97
C ALA A 42 43.72 -19.09 -0.68
N PRO A 43 44.48 -19.95 0.04
CA PRO A 43 45.11 -19.56 1.31
C PRO A 43 45.89 -18.24 1.19
N GLY A 44 45.44 -17.19 1.88
CA GLY A 44 46.06 -15.86 1.90
C GLY A 44 45.50 -14.82 0.91
N ALA A 45 44.43 -15.10 0.16
CA ALA A 45 43.78 -14.12 -0.70
C ALA A 45 42.87 -13.18 0.12
N LYS A 46 43.11 -11.87 0.01
CA LYS A 46 42.25 -10.82 0.61
C LYS A 46 41.09 -10.47 -0.33
N ALA A 47 39.89 -10.34 0.20
CA ALA A 47 38.71 -9.94 -0.56
C ALA A 47 38.00 -8.76 0.11
N LEU A 48 37.74 -7.70 -0.64
CA LEU A 48 36.93 -6.58 -0.16
C LEU A 48 35.53 -6.70 -0.77
N TYR A 49 34.50 -6.61 0.06
CA TYR A 49 33.10 -6.60 -0.36
C TYR A 49 32.48 -5.24 -0.05
N GLN A 50 31.80 -4.66 -1.02
CA GLN A 50 30.95 -3.50 -0.84
C GLN A 50 29.54 -3.99 -0.49
N VAL A 51 29.01 -3.49 0.63
CA VAL A 51 27.64 -3.76 1.09
C VAL A 51 26.82 -2.52 0.79
N LYS A 52 25.90 -2.63 -0.17
CA LYS A 52 25.08 -1.52 -0.65
C LYS A 52 23.61 -1.89 -0.73
N GLY A 53 22.76 -0.92 -0.38
CA GLY A 53 21.32 -0.99 -0.63
C GLY A 53 20.51 -1.10 0.66
N LYS A 54 19.37 -0.40 0.68
CA LYS A 54 18.49 -0.32 1.84
C LYS A 54 17.59 -1.54 2.00
N ARG A 55 16.77 -1.82 0.98
CA ARG A 55 15.78 -2.92 0.95
C ARG A 55 16.43 -4.25 0.60
N ASN A 56 17.05 -4.31 -0.58
CA ASN A 56 17.71 -5.49 -1.11
C ASN A 56 19.22 -5.28 -1.06
N VAL A 57 19.86 -5.72 0.03
CA VAL A 57 21.30 -5.58 0.19
C VAL A 57 22.02 -6.43 -0.84
N ARG A 58 22.94 -5.79 -1.55
CA ARG A 58 23.87 -6.43 -2.47
C ARG A 58 25.25 -6.40 -1.85
N ILE A 59 25.91 -7.56 -1.86
CA ILE A 59 27.27 -7.74 -1.38
C ILE A 59 28.13 -8.04 -2.59
N ARG A 60 28.88 -7.04 -3.05
CA ARG A 60 29.69 -7.12 -4.27
C ARG A 60 31.16 -7.18 -3.93
N GLN A 61 31.90 -8.17 -4.44
CA GLN A 61 33.36 -8.13 -4.33
C GLN A 61 33.93 -6.99 -5.20
N VAL A 62 34.74 -6.14 -4.59
CA VAL A 62 35.44 -5.01 -5.22
C VAL A 62 36.94 -5.19 -5.06
N GLU A 63 37.72 -4.39 -5.80
CA GLU A 63 39.17 -4.40 -5.65
C GLU A 63 39.54 -3.94 -4.22
N ALA A 64 40.39 -4.69 -3.53
CA ALA A 64 40.85 -4.39 -2.17
C ALA A 64 41.82 -3.19 -2.17
N LYS A 65 41.27 -1.99 -2.34
CA LYS A 65 41.96 -0.70 -2.34
C LYS A 65 41.03 0.37 -1.78
N VAL A 66 41.62 1.39 -1.13
CA VAL A 66 40.87 2.54 -0.60
C VAL A 66 40.06 3.29 -1.68
N THR A 67 40.52 3.27 -2.94
CA THR A 67 39.82 3.89 -4.08
C THR A 67 38.50 3.22 -4.44
N SER A 68 38.28 1.98 -3.99
CA SER A 68 37.00 1.27 -4.16
C SER A 68 35.98 1.61 -3.07
N MET A 69 36.38 2.36 -2.03
CA MET A 69 35.56 2.67 -0.87
C MET A 69 34.92 4.06 -0.97
N ASN A 70 33.78 4.24 -0.31
CA ASN A 70 33.13 5.54 -0.17
C ASN A 70 32.51 5.70 1.23
N LYS A 71 32.16 6.94 1.60
CA LYS A 71 31.60 7.25 2.93
C LYS A 71 30.13 6.87 3.11
N GLY A 72 29.39 6.58 2.03
CA GLY A 72 27.96 6.26 2.06
C GLY A 72 27.66 4.77 2.30
N ASP A 73 28.57 3.88 1.91
CA ASP A 73 28.38 2.42 2.00
C ASP A 73 29.15 1.79 3.18
N CYS A 74 28.86 0.51 3.47
CA CYS A 74 29.66 -0.33 4.36
C CYS A 74 30.55 -1.29 3.55
N PHE A 75 31.70 -1.67 4.09
CA PHE A 75 32.65 -2.57 3.40
C PHE A 75 33.10 -3.70 4.32
N ILE A 76 33.26 -4.91 3.78
CA ILE A 76 33.75 -6.09 4.51
C ILE A 76 35.08 -6.51 3.88
N LEU A 77 36.17 -6.42 4.62
CA LEU A 77 37.48 -6.93 4.22
C LEU A 77 37.72 -8.29 4.86
N ASP A 78 37.65 -9.33 4.05
CA ASP A 78 37.99 -10.70 4.43
C ASP A 78 39.49 -10.95 4.21
N THR A 79 40.21 -11.23 5.30
CA THR A 79 41.63 -11.61 5.27
C THR A 79 41.88 -13.06 5.68
N GLY A 80 40.82 -13.87 5.77
CA GLY A 80 40.85 -15.24 6.28
C GLY A 80 40.44 -15.30 7.74
N ARG A 81 41.42 -15.24 8.66
CA ARG A 81 41.14 -15.31 10.11
C ARG A 81 40.52 -14.04 10.67
N ASP A 82 40.80 -12.90 10.07
CA ASP A 82 40.29 -11.61 10.51
C ASP A 82 39.41 -11.00 9.40
N ILE A 83 38.17 -10.68 9.77
CA ILE A 83 37.16 -10.10 8.89
C ILE A 83 36.84 -8.71 9.43
N TYR A 84 37.19 -7.67 8.69
CA TYR A 84 36.96 -6.30 9.13
C TYR A 84 35.71 -5.72 8.46
N VAL A 85 34.84 -5.07 9.23
CA VAL A 85 33.64 -4.38 8.75
C VAL A 85 33.86 -2.87 8.91
N TYR A 86 34.15 -2.19 7.80
CA TYR A 86 34.30 -0.75 7.78
C TYR A 86 32.96 -0.06 7.53
N ILE A 87 32.55 0.81 8.46
CA ILE A 87 31.31 1.57 8.40
C ILE A 87 31.59 2.98 7.86
N GLY A 88 31.04 3.29 6.68
CA GLY A 88 31.09 4.62 6.12
C GLY A 88 30.46 5.68 7.04
N SER A 89 31.06 6.86 7.14
CA SER A 89 30.59 7.92 8.06
C SER A 89 29.20 8.47 7.72
N LYS A 90 28.69 8.22 6.51
CA LYS A 90 27.35 8.58 6.04
C LYS A 90 26.45 7.36 5.83
N ALA A 91 26.89 6.15 6.16
CA ALA A 91 26.12 4.92 6.00
C ALA A 91 24.92 4.88 6.96
N LYS A 92 23.77 4.39 6.47
CA LYS A 92 22.51 4.37 7.22
C LYS A 92 22.45 3.20 8.20
N GLY A 93 21.63 3.32 9.27
CA GLY A 93 21.57 2.32 10.36
C GLY A 93 21.25 0.89 9.90
N SER A 94 20.33 0.73 8.95
CA SER A 94 19.96 -0.58 8.40
C SER A 94 21.08 -1.22 7.57
N GLU A 95 21.92 -0.44 6.90
CA GLU A 95 23.09 -0.92 6.15
C GLU A 95 24.18 -1.44 7.09
N ARG A 96 24.36 -0.79 8.25
CA ARG A 96 25.35 -1.20 9.27
C ARG A 96 25.03 -2.57 9.87
N VAL A 97 23.78 -2.77 10.27
CA VAL A 97 23.31 -4.05 10.84
C VAL A 97 23.45 -5.17 9.81
N LYS A 98 23.06 -4.92 8.55
CA LYS A 98 23.17 -5.90 7.48
C LYS A 98 24.62 -6.20 7.08
N ALA A 99 25.53 -5.21 7.15
CA ALA A 99 26.95 -5.42 6.92
C ALA A 99 27.58 -6.32 7.98
N GLY A 100 27.26 -6.11 9.26
CA GLY A 100 27.73 -7.01 10.33
C GLY A 100 27.13 -8.43 10.22
N GLY A 101 25.85 -8.54 9.86
CA GLY A 101 25.21 -9.83 9.56
C GLY A 101 25.87 -10.56 8.38
N ALA A 102 26.19 -9.84 7.31
CA ALA A 102 26.91 -10.37 6.15
C ALA A 102 28.33 -10.83 6.50
N ALA A 103 29.03 -10.12 7.38
CA ALA A 103 30.35 -10.53 7.85
C ALA A 103 30.29 -11.82 8.67
N ASN A 104 29.28 -11.98 9.54
CA ASN A 104 29.03 -13.24 10.25
C ASN A 104 28.73 -14.39 9.28
N LEU A 105 27.95 -14.14 8.21
CA LEU A 105 27.72 -15.17 7.18
C LEU A 105 29.01 -15.59 6.48
N ILE A 106 29.90 -14.64 6.16
CA ILE A 106 31.23 -14.95 5.59
C ILE A 106 32.04 -15.79 6.57
N ARG A 107 32.10 -15.38 7.85
CA ARG A 107 32.78 -16.15 8.90
C ARG A 107 32.26 -17.58 9.00
N ASP A 108 30.95 -17.75 9.08
CA ASP A 108 30.32 -19.03 9.36
C ASP A 108 30.36 -19.96 8.14
N GLN A 109 30.09 -19.43 6.93
CA GLN A 109 30.00 -20.23 5.71
C GLN A 109 31.35 -20.43 5.01
N ASP A 110 32.16 -19.39 4.90
CA ASP A 110 33.42 -19.43 4.13
C ASP A 110 34.59 -19.88 5.01
N HIS A 111 34.57 -19.55 6.31
CA HIS A 111 35.66 -19.83 7.26
C HIS A 111 35.27 -20.82 8.36
N ALA A 112 34.13 -21.50 8.21
CA ALA A 112 33.62 -22.52 9.14
C ALA A 112 33.52 -22.03 10.61
N GLY A 113 33.24 -20.74 10.80
CA GLY A 113 33.08 -20.11 12.12
C GLY A 113 34.40 -19.75 12.83
N ARG A 114 35.56 -20.00 12.21
CA ARG A 114 36.88 -19.87 12.88
C ARG A 114 37.58 -18.52 12.66
N GLY A 115 36.83 -17.50 12.25
CA GLY A 115 37.35 -16.15 12.02
C GLY A 115 36.81 -15.14 13.04
N LYS A 116 37.57 -14.08 13.32
CA LYS A 116 37.15 -12.95 14.14
C LYS A 116 36.56 -11.85 13.27
N VAL A 117 35.49 -11.22 13.74
CA VAL A 117 34.86 -10.08 13.05
C VAL A 117 35.19 -8.80 13.81
N HIS A 118 35.80 -7.83 13.15
CA HIS A 118 36.23 -6.55 13.73
C HIS A 118 35.43 -5.40 13.13
N ILE A 119 34.74 -4.60 13.94
CA ILE A 119 33.92 -3.48 13.46
C ILE A 119 34.72 -2.18 13.55
N ILE A 120 34.91 -1.52 12.42
CA ILE A 120 35.63 -0.25 12.27
C ILE A 120 34.63 0.87 11.99
N ASP A 121 34.34 1.68 13.01
CA ASP A 121 33.35 2.76 12.97
C ASP A 121 33.88 4.06 13.60
N GLY A 122 33.01 5.06 13.79
CA GLY A 122 33.38 6.36 14.37
C GLY A 122 33.82 6.33 15.84
N SER A 123 33.63 5.21 16.54
CA SER A 123 34.08 5.00 17.92
C SER A 123 35.41 4.23 18.02
N SER A 124 35.88 3.64 16.92
CA SER A 124 37.15 2.91 16.88
C SER A 124 38.36 3.84 17.11
N SER A 125 39.38 3.29 17.76
CA SER A 125 40.65 3.96 17.99
C SER A 125 41.42 4.22 16.68
N ALA A 126 42.34 5.17 16.70
CA ALA A 126 43.18 5.46 15.54
C ALA A 126 44.01 4.24 15.10
N ASP A 127 44.42 3.39 16.05
CA ASP A 127 45.22 2.20 15.79
C ASP A 127 44.41 1.12 15.05
N GLU A 128 43.16 0.85 15.47
CA GLU A 128 42.26 -0.09 14.78
C GLU A 128 41.93 0.36 13.35
N VAL A 129 41.70 1.67 13.18
CA VAL A 129 41.45 2.24 11.85
C VAL A 129 42.70 2.10 10.97
N ASN A 130 43.89 2.35 11.51
CA ASN A 130 45.15 2.20 10.77
C ASN A 130 45.39 0.73 10.39
N GLU A 131 45.15 -0.21 11.30
CA GLU A 131 45.27 -1.65 11.06
C GLU A 131 44.39 -2.10 9.90
N PHE A 132 43.13 -1.64 9.84
CA PHE A 132 42.24 -1.92 8.72
C PHE A 132 42.84 -1.46 7.38
N PHE A 133 43.37 -0.23 7.30
CA PHE A 133 43.96 0.28 6.06
C PHE A 133 45.30 -0.39 5.72
N GLU A 134 46.08 -0.83 6.70
CA GLU A 134 47.26 -1.68 6.47
C GLU A 134 46.86 -3.02 5.87
N GLN A 135 45.83 -3.67 6.43
CA GLN A 135 45.29 -4.92 5.91
C GLN A 135 44.69 -4.75 4.51
N LEU A 136 44.08 -3.61 4.22
CA LEU A 136 43.56 -3.28 2.89
C LEU A 136 44.68 -3.14 1.83
N GLY A 137 45.93 -2.91 2.25
CA GLY A 137 47.07 -2.68 1.35
C GLY A 137 47.48 -1.20 1.22
N GLY A 138 47.04 -0.36 2.16
CA GLY A 138 47.38 1.05 2.29
C GLY A 138 46.19 2.00 2.12
N GLY A 139 46.32 3.22 2.66
CA GLY A 139 45.30 4.26 2.63
C GLY A 139 45.04 4.87 4.00
N SER A 140 43.97 5.67 4.10
CA SER A 140 43.50 6.25 5.37
C SER A 140 42.03 6.66 5.23
N ALA A 141 41.36 6.86 6.37
CA ALA A 141 39.95 7.26 6.41
C ALA A 141 39.67 8.59 5.68
N SER A 142 40.67 9.49 5.60
CA SER A 142 40.55 10.77 4.90
C SER A 142 40.59 10.64 3.37
N GLN A 143 41.13 9.54 2.85
CA GLN A 143 41.22 9.25 1.42
C GLN A 143 39.99 8.50 0.88
N VAL A 144 39.09 8.04 1.75
CA VAL A 144 37.81 7.46 1.36
C VAL A 144 36.95 8.53 0.70
N ALA A 145 36.53 8.27 -0.54
CA ALA A 145 35.78 9.24 -1.32
C ALA A 145 34.40 9.52 -0.71
N ASP A 146 33.85 10.71 -0.94
CA ASP A 146 32.42 10.92 -0.77
C ASP A 146 31.66 10.07 -1.81
N GLU A 147 30.43 9.67 -1.47
CA GLU A 147 29.60 8.87 -2.36
C GLU A 147 29.45 9.54 -3.73
N ALA A 148 29.78 8.83 -4.80
CA ALA A 148 29.58 9.32 -6.16
C ALA A 148 28.08 9.40 -6.41
N LYS A 149 27.57 10.61 -6.72
CA LYS A 149 26.24 10.76 -7.33
C LYS A 149 26.34 10.10 -8.71
N THR A 150 25.75 8.93 -8.88
CA THR A 150 25.78 8.20 -10.15
C THR A 150 25.18 9.06 -11.27
N ASP A 151 26.00 9.38 -12.26
CA ASP A 151 25.62 10.15 -13.47
C ASP A 151 24.68 9.32 -14.38
N ASP A 152 24.76 7.99 -14.26
CA ASP A 152 23.95 7.02 -15.01
C ASP A 152 22.46 7.08 -14.66
N ASP A 153 22.11 7.42 -13.43
CA ASP A 153 20.72 7.61 -13.01
C ASP A 153 20.11 8.83 -13.73
N GLN A 154 20.88 9.90 -13.91
CA GLN A 154 20.41 11.11 -14.58
C GLN A 154 20.19 10.91 -16.10
N GLN A 155 20.89 9.97 -16.73
CA GLN A 155 20.77 9.71 -18.16
C GLN A 155 19.60 8.77 -18.49
N PHE A 156 19.27 7.82 -17.60
CA PHE A 156 18.02 7.06 -17.66
C PHE A 156 16.80 7.95 -17.40
N GLU A 157 16.96 8.95 -16.53
CA GLU A 157 15.91 9.90 -16.16
C GLU A 157 15.55 10.91 -17.26
N ARG A 158 16.46 11.27 -18.16
CA ARG A 158 16.14 12.17 -19.30
C ARG A 158 15.15 11.58 -20.30
N ASN A 159 14.91 10.26 -20.26
CA ASN A 159 13.94 9.57 -21.11
C ASN A 159 12.60 9.31 -20.40
N GLN A 160 12.42 9.71 -19.13
CA GLN A 160 11.18 9.46 -18.35
C GLN A 160 9.97 10.28 -18.82
N ASP A 161 10.14 11.24 -19.74
CA ASP A 161 9.03 11.93 -20.41
C ASP A 161 8.38 11.09 -21.53
N ALA A 162 8.87 9.88 -21.81
CA ALA A 162 8.32 9.02 -22.86
C ALA A 162 7.06 8.27 -22.37
N THR A 163 6.00 8.35 -23.18
CA THR A 163 4.70 7.72 -22.93
C THR A 163 4.77 6.20 -23.07
N VAL A 164 4.15 5.48 -22.12
CA VAL A 164 3.99 4.02 -22.20
C VAL A 164 3.35 3.65 -23.54
N THR A 165 4.02 2.79 -24.30
CA THR A 165 3.66 2.48 -25.69
C THR A 165 3.54 0.98 -25.89
N LEU A 166 2.47 0.56 -26.56
CA LEU A 166 2.27 -0.82 -26.99
C LEU A 166 2.72 -0.99 -28.43
N TYR A 167 3.54 -2.01 -28.69
CA TYR A 167 4.02 -2.40 -30.01
C TYR A 167 3.54 -3.82 -30.33
N LYS A 168 3.18 -4.07 -31.60
CA LYS A 168 2.97 -5.40 -32.15
C LYS A 168 4.28 -5.90 -32.73
N ILE A 169 4.63 -7.14 -32.43
CA ILE A 169 5.77 -7.83 -33.03
C ILE A 169 5.29 -8.47 -34.32
N SER A 170 5.96 -8.19 -35.44
CA SER A 170 5.67 -8.82 -36.73
C SER A 170 6.90 -9.52 -37.28
N ASP A 171 6.73 -10.76 -37.73
CA ASP A 171 7.74 -11.61 -38.37
C ASP A 171 7.60 -11.65 -39.91
N ALA A 172 6.61 -10.93 -40.47
CA ALA A 172 6.20 -11.03 -41.86
C ALA A 172 7.29 -10.67 -42.91
N SER A 173 8.36 -9.99 -42.50
CA SER A 173 9.50 -9.62 -43.37
C SER A 173 10.72 -10.54 -43.24
N GLY A 174 10.68 -11.59 -42.40
CA GLY A 174 11.84 -12.43 -42.09
C GLY A 174 12.85 -11.79 -41.12
N SER A 175 12.54 -10.60 -40.61
CA SER A 175 13.27 -9.89 -39.54
C SER A 175 12.25 -9.35 -38.54
N VAL A 176 12.50 -9.50 -37.24
CA VAL A 176 11.61 -9.01 -36.17
C VAL A 176 11.50 -7.49 -36.28
N SER A 177 10.30 -6.97 -36.54
CA SER A 177 10.02 -5.53 -36.56
C SER A 177 8.96 -5.17 -35.53
N SER A 178 9.17 -4.06 -34.82
CA SER A 178 8.23 -3.56 -33.82
C SER A 178 7.35 -2.45 -34.41
N ILE A 179 6.05 -2.70 -34.52
CA ILE A 179 5.09 -1.74 -35.08
C ILE A 179 4.32 -1.11 -33.92
N LYS A 180 4.38 0.23 -33.80
CA LYS A 180 3.64 0.94 -32.76
C LYS A 180 2.13 0.78 -32.97
N VAL A 181 1.44 0.32 -31.93
CA VAL A 181 -0.01 0.08 -31.93
C VAL A 181 -0.75 1.24 -31.28
N ALA A 182 -0.36 1.61 -30.05
CA ALA A 182 -1.02 2.65 -29.28
C ALA A 182 -0.13 3.20 -28.17
N GLU A 183 -0.49 4.37 -27.66
CA GLU A 183 -0.01 4.93 -26.37
C GLU A 183 -1.15 4.95 -25.36
N LYS A 184 -0.86 5.28 -24.09
CA LYS A 184 -1.90 5.46 -23.07
C LYS A 184 -3.01 6.43 -23.53
N PRO A 185 -4.29 6.15 -23.21
CA PRO A 185 -4.79 5.01 -22.43
C PRO A 185 -4.88 3.71 -23.27
N LEU A 186 -4.24 2.64 -22.79
CA LEU A 186 -4.29 1.33 -23.46
C LEU A 186 -5.55 0.57 -23.06
N LYS A 187 -6.08 -0.25 -23.96
CA LYS A 187 -7.26 -1.08 -23.73
C LYS A 187 -6.92 -2.55 -23.94
N GLN A 188 -7.46 -3.45 -23.12
CA GLN A 188 -7.17 -4.89 -23.20
C GLN A 188 -7.43 -5.47 -24.60
N GLN A 189 -8.45 -4.95 -25.32
CA GLN A 189 -8.81 -5.39 -26.67
C GLN A 189 -7.72 -5.12 -27.73
N LEU A 190 -6.69 -4.33 -27.41
CA LEU A 190 -5.53 -4.13 -28.29
C LEU A 190 -4.60 -5.35 -28.35
N LEU A 191 -4.72 -6.28 -27.39
CA LEU A 191 -3.95 -7.52 -27.34
C LEU A 191 -4.67 -8.61 -28.14
N ASP A 192 -4.29 -8.81 -29.39
CA ASP A 192 -4.82 -9.88 -30.23
C ASP A 192 -4.24 -11.24 -29.82
N THR A 193 -5.11 -12.20 -29.48
CA THR A 193 -4.74 -13.59 -29.12
C THR A 193 -3.88 -14.30 -30.18
N ASN A 194 -3.93 -13.84 -31.43
CA ASN A 194 -3.17 -14.44 -32.54
C ASN A 194 -1.73 -13.93 -32.65
N ASP A 195 -1.33 -12.91 -31.89
CA ASP A 195 -0.05 -12.22 -32.08
C ASP A 195 0.76 -12.07 -30.76
N ALA A 196 1.99 -11.57 -30.88
CA ALA A 196 2.82 -11.13 -29.76
C ALA A 196 2.99 -9.60 -29.73
N PHE A 197 3.08 -9.04 -28.53
CA PHE A 197 3.16 -7.60 -28.29
C PHE A 197 4.30 -7.26 -27.32
N VAL A 198 4.92 -6.09 -27.50
CA VAL A 198 5.83 -5.48 -26.52
C VAL A 198 5.15 -4.27 -25.90
N LEU A 199 4.98 -4.29 -24.58
CA LEU A 199 4.61 -3.12 -23.81
C LEU A 199 5.88 -2.47 -23.30
N ASP A 200 6.18 -1.29 -23.83
CA ASP A 200 7.31 -0.47 -23.44
C ASP A 200 6.87 0.48 -22.34
N THR A 201 7.31 0.22 -21.10
CA THR A 201 6.97 1.05 -19.94
C THR A 201 7.97 2.18 -19.71
N VAL A 202 9.08 2.21 -20.47
CA VAL A 202 10.19 3.16 -20.36
C VAL A 202 10.96 3.05 -19.03
N SER A 203 10.27 3.15 -17.89
CA SER A 203 10.85 3.24 -16.54
C SER A 203 11.05 1.89 -15.83
N SER A 204 10.15 0.93 -16.08
CA SER A 204 10.12 -0.35 -15.33
C SER A 204 10.62 -1.55 -16.16
N GLY A 205 11.03 -1.31 -17.40
CA GLY A 205 11.42 -2.32 -18.38
C GLY A 205 10.36 -2.58 -19.44
N ILE A 206 10.45 -3.71 -20.12
CA ILE A 206 9.50 -4.10 -21.17
C ILE A 206 8.79 -5.41 -20.79
N TYR A 207 7.52 -5.51 -21.17
CA TYR A 207 6.78 -6.76 -21.13
C TYR A 207 6.60 -7.30 -22.54
N VAL A 208 6.90 -8.58 -22.75
CA VAL A 208 6.62 -9.29 -24.00
C VAL A 208 5.40 -10.17 -23.78
N TRP A 209 4.23 -9.70 -24.18
CA TRP A 209 2.97 -10.43 -24.09
C TRP A 209 2.77 -11.35 -25.30
N ILE A 210 2.30 -12.56 -25.06
CA ILE A 210 2.16 -13.59 -26.10
C ILE A 210 0.74 -14.13 -26.10
N GLY A 211 0.07 -13.96 -27.24
CA GLY A 211 -1.25 -14.49 -27.48
C GLY A 211 -1.29 -16.02 -27.44
N LYS A 212 -2.40 -16.56 -26.97
CA LYS A 212 -2.67 -17.99 -26.87
C LYS A 212 -2.64 -18.68 -28.23
N LYS A 213 -3.08 -18.00 -29.29
CA LYS A 213 -3.06 -18.46 -30.67
C LYS A 213 -1.85 -17.99 -31.48
N ALA A 214 -0.93 -17.23 -30.87
CA ALA A 214 0.34 -16.87 -31.50
C ALA A 214 1.12 -18.10 -31.96
N THR A 215 1.96 -17.92 -32.97
CA THR A 215 2.74 -18.98 -33.58
C THR A 215 3.71 -19.60 -32.58
N THR A 216 4.12 -20.86 -32.83
CA THR A 216 5.12 -21.53 -31.98
C THR A 216 6.45 -20.80 -31.99
N GLN A 217 6.81 -20.18 -33.12
CA GLN A 217 8.03 -19.39 -33.25
C GLN A 217 7.99 -18.14 -32.36
N GLU A 218 6.90 -17.35 -32.40
CA GLU A 218 6.73 -16.19 -31.52
C GLU A 218 6.76 -16.57 -30.02
N LYS A 219 6.17 -17.73 -29.67
CA LYS A 219 6.16 -18.24 -28.29
C LYS A 219 7.54 -18.57 -27.74
N VAL A 220 8.42 -19.12 -28.59
CA VAL A 220 9.79 -19.53 -28.23
C VAL A 220 10.76 -18.35 -28.32
N GLU A 221 10.58 -17.46 -29.30
CA GLU A 221 11.48 -16.32 -29.55
C GLU A 221 11.11 -15.07 -28.76
N ALA A 222 10.07 -15.08 -27.93
CA ALA A 222 9.61 -13.90 -27.18
C ALA A 222 10.71 -13.13 -26.42
N LEU A 223 11.59 -13.81 -25.68
CA LEU A 223 12.70 -13.15 -24.98
C LEU A 223 13.76 -12.60 -25.94
N LYS A 224 14.01 -13.29 -27.05
CA LYS A 224 14.90 -12.83 -28.13
C LYS A 224 14.32 -11.60 -28.82
N ASN A 225 13.01 -11.55 -29.04
CA ASN A 225 12.32 -10.41 -29.61
C ASN A 225 12.34 -9.21 -28.66
N GLY A 226 12.13 -9.44 -27.36
CA GLY A 226 12.34 -8.41 -26.34
C GLY A 226 13.77 -7.86 -26.36
N GLN A 227 14.78 -8.72 -26.46
CA GLN A 227 16.18 -8.29 -26.54
C GLN A 227 16.48 -7.49 -27.82
N ALA A 228 15.95 -7.91 -28.96
CA ALA A 228 16.07 -7.20 -30.22
C ALA A 228 15.40 -5.83 -30.16
N PHE A 229 14.23 -5.73 -29.51
CA PHE A 229 13.54 -4.46 -29.27
C PHE A 229 14.37 -3.50 -28.43
N LEU A 230 15.02 -3.98 -27.35
CA LEU A 230 15.93 -3.15 -26.56
C LEU A 230 17.09 -2.60 -27.40
N THR A 231 17.67 -3.42 -28.26
CA THR A 231 18.73 -2.99 -29.19
C THR A 231 18.22 -1.97 -30.22
N GLU A 232 17.04 -2.21 -30.80
CA GLU A 232 16.40 -1.29 -31.75
C GLU A 232 16.15 0.10 -31.15
N LYS A 233 15.65 0.13 -29.91
CA LYS A 233 15.32 1.36 -29.17
C LYS A 233 16.51 1.97 -28.43
N ASN A 234 17.69 1.36 -28.54
CA ASN A 234 18.92 1.80 -27.87
C ASN A 234 18.77 1.87 -26.33
N TYR A 235 18.00 0.95 -25.76
CA TYR A 235 17.89 0.79 -24.31
C TYR A 235 19.14 0.10 -23.74
N PRO A 236 19.50 0.38 -22.48
CA PRO A 236 20.58 -0.33 -21.82
C PRO A 236 20.37 -1.85 -21.79
N SER A 237 21.45 -2.61 -21.84
CA SER A 237 21.41 -4.09 -21.87
C SER A 237 20.86 -4.71 -20.59
N TRP A 238 20.84 -3.95 -19.49
CA TRP A 238 20.26 -4.33 -18.20
C TRP A 238 18.77 -4.04 -18.08
N THR A 239 18.13 -3.43 -19.08
CA THR A 239 16.69 -3.19 -19.07
C THR A 239 15.93 -4.51 -18.89
N LYS A 240 14.97 -4.51 -17.95
CA LYS A 240 14.19 -5.69 -17.55
C LYS A 240 13.31 -6.17 -18.71
N ILE A 241 13.21 -7.48 -18.87
CA ILE A 241 12.32 -8.14 -19.84
C ILE A 241 11.46 -9.17 -19.09
N THR A 242 10.16 -8.97 -19.12
CA THR A 242 9.20 -9.90 -18.51
C THR A 242 8.35 -10.54 -19.61
N ARG A 243 8.38 -11.86 -19.73
CA ARG A 243 7.54 -12.60 -20.68
C ARG A 243 6.21 -12.94 -20.04
N VAL A 244 5.14 -12.45 -20.66
CA VAL A 244 3.75 -12.60 -20.21
C VAL A 244 2.99 -13.46 -21.22
N VAL A 245 2.17 -14.39 -20.74
CA VAL A 245 1.35 -15.27 -21.59
C VAL A 245 -0.11 -14.92 -21.38
N GLU A 246 -0.90 -14.91 -22.46
CA GLU A 246 -2.34 -14.67 -22.41
C GLU A 246 -3.04 -15.56 -21.35
N GLY A 247 -3.80 -14.92 -20.45
CA GLY A 247 -4.51 -15.55 -19.34
C GLY A 247 -3.64 -15.83 -18.09
N ALA A 248 -2.39 -15.38 -18.08
CA ALA A 248 -1.48 -15.44 -16.94
C ALA A 248 -0.79 -14.09 -16.70
N GLU A 249 -1.50 -13.00 -16.95
CA GLU A 249 -0.97 -11.65 -16.84
C GLU A 249 -0.78 -11.20 -15.38
N PRO A 250 0.44 -10.77 -14.99
CA PRO A 250 0.69 -10.26 -13.65
C PRO A 250 -0.05 -8.93 -13.43
N ALA A 251 -0.36 -8.58 -12.18
CA ALA A 251 -1.01 -7.30 -11.85
C ALA A 251 -0.23 -6.10 -12.40
N ALA A 252 1.11 -6.12 -12.26
CA ALA A 252 2.01 -5.10 -12.79
C ALA A 252 2.03 -4.97 -14.33
N PHE A 253 1.48 -5.94 -15.08
CA PHE A 253 1.26 -5.77 -16.52
C PHE A 253 -0.13 -5.15 -16.80
N ARG A 254 -1.13 -5.60 -16.06
CA ARG A 254 -2.54 -5.22 -16.24
C ARG A 254 -2.80 -3.75 -15.92
N GLU A 255 -2.04 -3.17 -14.98
CA GLU A 255 -2.12 -1.75 -14.58
C GLU A 255 -1.91 -0.75 -15.73
N TYR A 256 -1.30 -1.16 -16.84
CA TYR A 256 -1.07 -0.27 -17.98
C TYR A 256 -2.29 -0.14 -18.90
N PHE A 257 -3.34 -0.95 -18.67
CA PHE A 257 -4.56 -0.97 -19.47
C PHE A 257 -5.71 -0.40 -18.65
N GLY A 258 -6.41 0.60 -19.18
CA GLY A 258 -7.46 1.34 -18.46
C GLY A 258 -8.72 0.52 -18.15
N THR A 259 -8.89 -0.67 -18.73
CA THR A 259 -9.92 -1.65 -18.36
C THR A 259 -9.34 -3.04 -18.58
N TRP A 260 -9.42 -3.91 -17.56
CA TRP A 260 -8.97 -5.30 -17.64
C TRP A 260 -10.05 -6.25 -17.10
N THR A 261 -10.50 -7.17 -17.94
CA THR A 261 -11.47 -8.21 -17.59
C THR A 261 -10.82 -9.58 -17.63
N ASP A 262 -10.90 -10.32 -16.52
CA ASP A 262 -10.42 -11.70 -16.49
C ASP A 262 -11.42 -12.57 -17.27
N MET A 263 -10.99 -13.11 -18.41
CA MET A 263 -11.75 -14.07 -19.20
C MET A 263 -11.73 -15.46 -18.52
N ILE A 264 -12.29 -15.55 -17.31
CA ILE A 264 -12.60 -16.83 -16.67
C ILE A 264 -13.85 -17.38 -17.35
N GLY A 265 -13.63 -18.15 -18.42
CA GLY A 265 -14.67 -19.00 -18.96
C GLY A 265 -15.19 -19.93 -17.87
N ARG A 266 -16.50 -19.84 -17.60
CA ARG A 266 -17.29 -20.85 -16.89
C ARG A 266 -16.88 -22.25 -17.36
N ARG A 267 -16.06 -22.97 -16.57
CA ARG A 267 -15.86 -24.41 -16.71
C ARG A 267 -15.92 -25.02 -15.32
N GLY A 268 -16.88 -25.93 -15.17
CA GLY A 268 -17.21 -26.61 -13.94
C GLY A 268 -16.03 -27.34 -13.32
N SER A 269 -16.04 -27.33 -11.99
CA SER A 269 -15.16 -28.10 -11.11
C SER A 269 -15.01 -29.55 -11.55
N SER A 270 -13.76 -30.00 -11.66
CA SER A 270 -13.44 -31.41 -11.45
C SER A 270 -12.01 -31.56 -10.91
N GLY A 271 -11.93 -32.15 -9.71
CA GLY A 271 -10.81 -33.00 -9.27
C GLY A 271 -9.53 -32.32 -8.78
N GLY A 272 -9.46 -32.02 -7.48
CA GLY A 272 -8.21 -31.81 -6.75
C GLY A 272 -8.41 -32.00 -5.24
N SER A 273 -7.69 -32.94 -4.64
CA SER A 273 -7.91 -33.54 -3.30
C SER A 273 -7.91 -32.56 -2.10
N PRO A 274 -8.64 -32.89 -1.01
CA PRO A 274 -8.76 -32.01 0.15
C PRO A 274 -7.56 -32.16 1.09
N VAL A 275 -6.78 -31.10 1.23
CA VAL A 275 -5.88 -30.97 2.39
C VAL A 275 -6.75 -30.61 3.60
N ARG A 276 -6.96 -31.60 4.47
CA ARG A 276 -7.48 -31.43 5.82
C ARG A 276 -6.51 -30.54 6.59
N ASN A 277 -6.88 -29.31 6.88
CA ASN A 277 -6.37 -28.62 8.06
C ASN A 277 -7.54 -28.04 8.86
N ARG A 278 -7.72 -28.58 10.06
CA ARG A 278 -8.67 -28.13 11.06
C ARG A 278 -8.03 -26.98 11.83
N GLY A 279 -8.68 -25.82 11.81
CA GLY A 279 -8.34 -24.66 12.64
C GLY A 279 -9.08 -23.45 12.08
N ARG A 280 -10.22 -23.12 12.70
CA ARG A 280 -11.14 -22.02 12.39
C ARG A 280 -10.48 -20.81 11.71
N ARG A 281 -10.72 -20.66 10.40
CA ARG A 281 -10.46 -19.42 9.64
C ARG A 281 -11.60 -19.15 8.65
N SER A 282 -12.84 -19.46 9.05
CA SER A 282 -14.03 -19.40 8.21
C SER A 282 -15.13 -18.54 8.83
N VAL A 283 -14.85 -17.25 9.05
CA VAL A 283 -15.88 -16.19 9.09
C VAL A 283 -15.21 -14.85 8.76
N LEU A 284 -14.89 -14.61 7.50
CA LEU A 284 -14.42 -13.29 7.02
C LEU A 284 -15.04 -12.88 5.68
N TYR A 285 -16.02 -13.63 5.16
CA TYR A 285 -16.47 -13.48 3.77
C TYR A 285 -18.00 -13.49 3.59
N GLU A 286 -18.76 -13.27 4.65
CA GLU A 286 -20.21 -13.05 4.58
C GLU A 286 -20.57 -11.88 5.52
N CYS A 287 -20.22 -10.66 5.10
CA CYS A 287 -20.92 -9.40 5.42
C CYS A 287 -20.34 -8.27 4.54
N ASP A 288 -21.22 -7.33 4.20
CA ASP A 288 -21.03 -6.07 3.48
C ASP A 288 -19.67 -5.35 3.76
N PRO A 289 -19.05 -4.60 2.81
CA PRO A 289 -17.68 -4.07 2.92
C PRO A 289 -17.38 -3.03 4.01
N ALA A 290 -18.21 -2.90 5.03
CA ALA A 290 -17.88 -2.16 6.25
C ALA A 290 -16.70 -2.79 7.03
N VAL A 291 -16.28 -4.02 6.71
CA VAL A 291 -15.31 -4.83 7.46
C VAL A 291 -13.87 -4.31 7.34
N GLY A 292 -13.31 -3.81 8.44
CA GLY A 292 -11.85 -3.80 8.63
C GLY A 292 -11.35 -2.92 9.77
N PHE A 293 -11.77 -1.66 9.80
CA PHE A 293 -11.28 -0.72 10.82
C PHE A 293 -12.13 -0.81 12.09
N MET A 294 -11.69 -1.62 13.04
CA MET A 294 -12.26 -1.77 14.38
C MET A 294 -11.15 -1.79 15.44
N PRO A 295 -10.62 -0.62 15.83
CA PRO A 295 -9.53 -0.51 16.81
C PRO A 295 -9.96 -0.85 18.24
N ASP A 296 -11.21 -0.60 18.62
CA ASP A 296 -11.84 -1.03 19.87
C ASP A 296 -13.35 -1.30 19.66
N ASP A 297 -14.15 -1.28 20.73
CA ASP A 297 -15.60 -1.53 20.69
C ASP A 297 -16.47 -0.26 20.47
N ALA A 298 -15.86 0.88 20.11
CA ALA A 298 -16.53 2.16 19.92
C ALA A 298 -17.19 2.74 21.19
N SER A 299 -16.79 2.31 22.40
CA SER A 299 -17.39 2.76 23.67
C SER A 299 -16.70 3.95 24.36
N GLY A 300 -15.56 4.38 23.85
CA GLY A 300 -14.79 5.54 24.31
C GLY A 300 -15.49 6.91 24.24
N GLU A 301 -14.77 7.93 24.67
CA GLU A 301 -15.23 9.32 24.74
C GLU A 301 -15.04 10.00 23.38
N MET A 302 -16.00 10.82 22.95
CA MET A 302 -15.88 11.57 21.69
C MET A 302 -16.32 13.02 21.79
N ASP A 303 -15.55 13.90 21.14
CA ASP A 303 -15.87 15.29 20.90
C ASP A 303 -16.06 15.50 19.39
N ILE A 304 -17.23 15.99 18.96
CA ILE A 304 -17.56 16.25 17.56
C ILE A 304 -17.53 17.76 17.29
N TYR A 305 -16.86 18.14 16.21
CA TYR A 305 -16.77 19.49 15.70
C TYR A 305 -17.25 19.55 14.24
N ARG A 306 -17.95 20.61 13.89
CA ARG A 306 -18.25 20.98 12.50
C ARG A 306 -17.28 22.07 12.06
N VAL A 307 -16.79 22.00 10.83
CA VAL A 307 -16.00 23.06 10.22
C VAL A 307 -16.94 24.19 9.81
N GLU A 308 -16.77 25.37 10.40
CA GLU A 308 -17.54 26.57 10.08
C GLU A 308 -16.58 27.75 9.86
N ASN A 309 -16.61 28.38 8.69
CA ASN A 309 -15.69 29.47 8.33
C ASN A 309 -14.21 29.09 8.53
N PHE A 310 -13.85 27.85 8.19
CA PHE A 310 -12.51 27.26 8.37
C PHE A 310 -12.07 27.05 9.82
N GLU A 311 -12.97 27.17 10.80
CA GLU A 311 -12.70 26.92 12.23
C GLU A 311 -13.54 25.76 12.77
N LEU A 312 -13.09 25.15 13.87
CA LEU A 312 -13.85 24.09 14.54
C LEU A 312 -14.93 24.67 15.46
N ALA A 313 -16.19 24.45 15.12
CA ALA A 313 -17.34 24.74 15.96
C ALA A 313 -17.81 23.45 16.67
N PRO A 314 -17.92 23.42 18.01
CA PRO A 314 -18.38 22.23 18.73
C PRO A 314 -19.84 21.90 18.38
N VAL A 315 -20.10 20.64 18.10
CA VAL A 315 -21.45 20.13 17.86
C VAL A 315 -22.12 19.83 19.22
N SER A 316 -23.41 20.12 19.33
CA SER A 316 -24.18 19.82 20.53
C SER A 316 -24.31 18.29 20.73
N PRO A 317 -24.11 17.76 21.96
CA PRO A 317 -24.28 16.32 22.23
C PRO A 317 -25.66 15.77 21.82
N ASN A 318 -26.71 16.59 21.86
CA ASN A 318 -28.06 16.19 21.47
C ASN A 318 -28.22 15.97 19.95
N THR A 319 -27.26 16.42 19.15
CA THR A 319 -27.24 16.27 17.70
C THR A 319 -26.12 15.34 17.24
N TYR A 320 -25.47 14.61 18.16
CA TYR A 320 -24.50 13.58 17.78
C TYR A 320 -25.17 12.50 16.94
N GLY A 321 -24.48 12.06 15.89
CA GLY A 321 -25.03 11.17 14.87
C GLY A 321 -25.71 11.90 13.72
N LYS A 322 -25.96 13.21 13.78
CA LYS A 322 -26.57 13.97 12.69
C LYS A 322 -25.50 14.70 11.88
N PHE A 323 -25.32 14.28 10.62
CA PHE A 323 -24.34 14.82 9.68
C PHE A 323 -25.04 15.46 8.49
N PHE A 324 -24.40 16.44 7.86
CA PHE A 324 -24.89 17.11 6.67
C PHE A 324 -23.90 16.90 5.52
N GLY A 325 -24.38 16.45 4.36
CA GLY A 325 -23.54 16.16 3.19
C GLY A 325 -22.83 17.37 2.59
N GLY A 326 -23.31 18.58 2.89
CA GLY A 326 -22.68 19.86 2.54
C GLY A 326 -21.62 20.34 3.53
N ASP A 327 -21.43 19.66 4.66
CA ASP A 327 -20.52 20.08 5.73
C ASP A 327 -19.32 19.10 5.87
N SER A 328 -18.26 19.56 6.54
CA SER A 328 -17.15 18.72 6.98
C SER A 328 -17.08 18.71 8.51
N TYR A 329 -16.75 17.55 9.10
CA TYR A 329 -16.71 17.33 10.53
C TYR A 329 -15.38 16.76 10.98
N VAL A 330 -14.96 17.09 12.20
CA VAL A 330 -13.79 16.50 12.85
C VAL A 330 -14.25 15.90 14.18
N ILE A 331 -13.94 14.62 14.41
CA ILE A 331 -14.29 13.89 15.63
C ILE A 331 -13.00 13.45 16.30
N LYS A 332 -12.81 13.90 17.55
CA LYS A 332 -11.75 13.40 18.41
C LYS A 332 -12.33 12.30 19.26
N TYR A 333 -11.85 11.07 19.06
CA TYR A 333 -12.24 9.88 19.80
C TYR A 333 -11.09 9.44 20.71
N LYS A 334 -11.41 9.16 21.98
CA LYS A 334 -10.47 8.74 23.02
C LYS A 334 -10.93 7.40 23.60
N TYR A 335 -10.02 6.43 23.62
CA TYR A 335 -10.28 5.10 24.17
C TYR A 335 -9.08 4.59 24.96
N ASN A 336 -9.31 3.54 25.75
CA ASN A 336 -8.27 2.88 26.53
C ASN A 336 -7.99 1.50 25.95
N ASP A 337 -6.72 1.23 25.66
CA ASP A 337 -6.25 -0.07 25.19
C ASP A 337 -5.07 -0.52 26.05
N GLY A 338 -5.22 -1.64 26.76
CA GLY A 338 -4.16 -2.18 27.63
C GLY A 338 -3.69 -1.22 28.72
N GLY A 339 -4.56 -0.32 29.21
CA GLY A 339 -4.23 0.69 30.21
C GLY A 339 -3.50 1.93 29.67
N ARG A 340 -3.37 2.06 28.34
CA ARG A 340 -2.85 3.25 27.66
C ARG A 340 -3.99 4.01 27.00
N GLU A 341 -4.00 5.33 27.17
CA GLU A 341 -4.91 6.21 26.45
C GLU A 341 -4.48 6.30 24.99
N LYS A 342 -5.41 6.03 24.08
CA LYS A 342 -5.22 6.12 22.63
C LYS A 342 -6.26 7.05 22.02
N TYR A 343 -5.94 7.57 20.85
CA TYR A 343 -6.74 8.59 20.17
C TYR A 343 -6.95 8.24 18.70
N ILE A 344 -8.15 8.50 18.21
CA ILE A 344 -8.47 8.48 16.78
C ILE A 344 -9.08 9.83 16.44
N ILE A 345 -8.62 10.43 15.34
CA ILE A 345 -9.20 11.65 14.81
C ILE A 345 -9.84 11.31 13.47
N TYR A 346 -11.16 11.29 13.45
CA TYR A 346 -11.91 11.21 12.21
C TYR A 346 -12.09 12.60 11.64
N PHE A 347 -11.93 12.75 10.33
CA PHE A 347 -12.41 13.92 9.61
C PHE A 347 -13.31 13.45 8.48
N TRP A 348 -14.61 13.60 8.70
CA TRP A 348 -15.66 13.19 7.80
C TRP A 348 -15.96 14.32 6.81
N GLN A 349 -15.95 13.98 5.53
CA GLN A 349 -16.08 14.93 4.43
C GLN A 349 -17.37 14.62 3.67
N GLY A 350 -18.34 15.53 3.79
CA GLY A 350 -19.59 15.45 3.07
C GLY A 350 -19.37 15.48 1.56
N LYS A 351 -20.22 14.76 0.82
CA LYS A 351 -20.14 14.66 -0.64
C LYS A 351 -20.18 16.04 -1.29
N ASP A 352 -21.07 16.89 -0.81
CA ASP A 352 -21.34 18.23 -1.34
C ASP A 352 -20.57 19.34 -0.60
N SER A 353 -19.78 19.01 0.44
CA SER A 353 -18.92 19.98 1.14
C SER A 353 -17.84 20.56 0.22
N THR A 354 -17.56 21.84 0.42
CA THR A 354 -16.65 22.58 -0.44
C THR A 354 -15.21 22.10 -0.28
N HIS A 355 -14.41 22.25 -1.34
CA HIS A 355 -13.01 21.80 -1.32
C HIS A 355 -12.19 22.48 -0.21
N ASP A 356 -12.46 23.76 0.06
CA ASP A 356 -11.81 24.55 1.10
C ASP A 356 -12.21 24.10 2.52
N GLU A 357 -13.46 23.68 2.76
CA GLU A 357 -13.87 23.07 4.03
C GLU A 357 -13.28 21.68 4.23
N LYS A 358 -13.26 20.86 3.17
CA LYS A 358 -12.59 19.55 3.16
C LYS A 358 -11.11 19.70 3.51
N ALA A 359 -10.42 20.67 2.90
CA ALA A 359 -9.03 20.99 3.23
C ALA A 359 -8.87 21.48 4.67
N ALA A 360 -9.76 22.35 5.16
CA ALA A 360 -9.73 22.82 6.54
C ALA A 360 -9.92 21.68 7.56
N SER A 361 -10.81 20.71 7.28
CA SER A 361 -11.01 19.53 8.14
C SER A 361 -9.72 18.71 8.31
N ALA A 362 -8.96 18.52 7.22
CA ALA A 362 -7.69 17.79 7.24
C ALA A 362 -6.60 18.56 8.02
N ILE A 363 -6.53 19.89 7.86
CA ILE A 363 -5.60 20.75 8.62
C ILE A 363 -5.92 20.69 10.12
N HIS A 364 -7.18 20.77 10.49
CA HIS A 364 -7.61 20.67 11.89
C HIS A 364 -7.36 19.29 12.49
N ALA A 365 -7.54 18.22 11.71
CA ALA A 365 -7.20 16.87 12.15
C ALA A 365 -5.70 16.75 12.49
N LEU A 366 -4.82 17.29 11.64
CA LEU A 366 -3.38 17.34 11.90
C LEU A 366 -3.05 18.21 13.14
N ARG A 367 -3.73 19.34 13.31
CA ARG A 367 -3.52 20.22 14.47
C ARG A 367 -3.88 19.51 15.78
N LEU A 368 -5.03 18.85 15.83
CA LEU A 368 -5.46 18.08 17.01
C LEU A 368 -4.50 16.92 17.31
N ASP A 369 -3.98 16.24 16.27
CA ASP A 369 -2.98 15.19 16.46
C ASP A 369 -1.68 15.73 17.06
N ASN A 370 -1.20 16.88 16.58
CA ASN A 370 -0.03 17.55 17.15
C ASN A 370 -0.24 17.95 18.62
N GLU A 371 -1.43 18.43 18.98
CA GLU A 371 -1.80 18.74 20.38
C GLU A 371 -1.81 17.48 21.27
N LEU A 372 -2.06 16.31 20.70
CA LEU A 372 -2.00 15.00 21.36
C LEU A 372 -0.59 14.37 21.30
N GLY A 373 0.42 15.13 20.90
CA GLY A 373 1.81 14.68 20.82
C GLY A 373 2.08 13.73 19.65
N GLY A 374 1.27 13.80 18.59
CA GLY A 374 1.43 12.96 17.39
C GLY A 374 1.03 11.50 17.61
N LYS A 375 0.18 11.20 18.59
CA LYS A 375 -0.21 9.81 18.92
C LYS A 375 -1.53 9.36 18.32
N ALA A 376 -2.27 10.27 17.67
CA ALA A 376 -3.57 9.91 17.12
C ALA A 376 -3.43 9.19 15.78
N VAL A 377 -4.27 8.17 15.59
CA VAL A 377 -4.56 7.62 14.27
C VAL A 377 -5.51 8.58 13.57
N GLN A 378 -5.14 9.09 12.39
CA GLN A 378 -6.00 10.01 11.64
C GLN A 378 -6.77 9.23 10.58
N VAL A 379 -8.07 9.48 10.45
CA VAL A 379 -8.93 8.74 9.51
C VAL A 379 -9.75 9.72 8.68
N ARG A 380 -9.44 9.82 7.39
CA ARG A 380 -10.29 10.51 6.42
C ARG A 380 -11.49 9.62 6.10
N VAL A 381 -12.68 10.12 6.37
CA VAL A 381 -13.93 9.43 6.03
C VAL A 381 -14.67 10.25 5.00
N THR A 382 -15.16 9.60 3.95
CA THR A 382 -16.00 10.22 2.92
C THR A 382 -17.42 9.72 3.05
N GLN A 383 -18.39 10.58 2.76
CA GLN A 383 -19.81 10.24 2.82
C GLN A 383 -20.14 8.98 2.01
N GLY A 384 -20.79 8.01 2.65
CA GLY A 384 -21.19 6.74 2.03
C GLY A 384 -20.13 5.65 2.04
N HIS A 385 -18.94 5.93 2.59
CA HIS A 385 -17.83 4.98 2.75
C HIS A 385 -17.36 4.93 4.21
N GLU A 386 -18.26 5.12 5.17
CA GLU A 386 -17.95 5.13 6.60
C GLU A 386 -17.45 3.75 7.10
N PRO A 387 -16.30 3.67 7.81
CA PRO A 387 -15.83 2.40 8.36
C PRO A 387 -16.69 1.93 9.54
N THR A 388 -16.78 0.61 9.78
CA THR A 388 -17.66 0.05 10.85
C THR A 388 -17.46 0.74 12.20
N HIS A 389 -16.22 0.98 12.64
CA HIS A 389 -15.99 1.66 13.92
C HIS A 389 -16.62 3.05 13.97
N PHE A 390 -16.54 3.83 12.88
CA PHE A 390 -17.16 5.16 12.81
C PHE A 390 -18.68 5.08 12.96
N LEU A 391 -19.33 4.16 12.25
CA LEU A 391 -20.79 3.96 12.35
C LEU A 391 -21.21 3.58 13.78
N ARG A 392 -20.44 2.70 14.43
CA ARG A 392 -20.73 2.22 15.80
C ARG A 392 -20.58 3.28 16.89
N LEU A 393 -19.84 4.36 16.65
CA LEU A 393 -19.78 5.51 17.58
C LEU A 393 -21.19 6.05 17.89
N PHE A 394 -22.12 5.93 16.94
CA PHE A 394 -23.47 6.48 17.04
C PHE A 394 -24.52 5.44 17.46
N LYS A 395 -24.13 4.17 17.65
CA LYS A 395 -24.98 3.09 18.18
C LYS A 395 -26.34 2.99 17.46
N GLY A 396 -26.32 3.00 16.14
CA GLY A 396 -27.54 2.94 15.32
C GLY A 396 -28.26 4.27 15.09
N ASN A 397 -27.75 5.40 15.61
CA ASN A 397 -28.42 6.71 15.55
C ASN A 397 -27.82 7.67 14.51
N MET A 398 -27.01 7.17 13.58
CA MET A 398 -26.41 8.02 12.56
C MET A 398 -27.42 8.34 11.44
N ILE A 399 -27.56 9.62 11.13
CA ILE A 399 -28.34 10.14 10.00
C ILE A 399 -27.47 11.12 9.22
N VAL A 400 -27.40 10.94 7.91
CA VAL A 400 -26.76 11.88 6.98
C VAL A 400 -27.85 12.60 6.20
N PHE A 401 -27.96 13.91 6.38
CA PHE A 401 -28.88 14.80 5.66
C PHE A 401 -28.25 15.34 4.38
N LEU A 402 -29.10 15.72 3.42
CA LEU A 402 -28.68 16.54 2.28
C LEU A 402 -28.51 18.00 2.71
N GLY A 403 -27.76 18.78 1.91
CA GLY A 403 -27.48 20.18 2.23
C GLY A 403 -26.49 20.34 3.40
N GLY A 404 -26.43 21.53 3.98
CA GLY A 404 -25.48 21.87 5.05
C GLY A 404 -25.52 23.36 5.39
N LYS A 405 -24.63 23.79 6.28
CA LYS A 405 -24.54 25.17 6.70
C LYS A 405 -23.70 25.96 5.71
N ALA A 406 -24.25 27.06 5.18
CA ALA A 406 -23.45 28.02 4.42
C ALA A 406 -22.28 28.57 5.23
N SER A 407 -21.09 28.08 4.94
CA SER A 407 -19.81 28.54 5.49
C SER A 407 -18.81 28.74 4.34
N GLY A 408 -18.01 29.82 4.35
CA GLY A 408 -17.03 30.12 3.28
C GLY A 408 -17.51 30.94 2.05
N PHE A 409 -16.66 31.08 1.03
CA PHE A 409 -16.78 32.07 -0.06
C PHE A 409 -17.82 31.75 -1.15
N ARG A 410 -18.38 30.52 -1.20
CA ARG A 410 -19.26 30.07 -2.29
C ARG A 410 -20.67 29.66 -1.88
N ASN A 411 -20.98 29.60 -0.59
CA ASN A 411 -22.24 29.05 -0.10
C ASN A 411 -23.31 30.15 0.06
N LEU A 412 -23.69 30.80 -1.05
CA LEU A 412 -24.72 31.86 -1.07
C LEU A 412 -26.16 31.31 -1.05
N ARG A 413 -26.35 29.99 -1.10
CA ARG A 413 -27.68 29.34 -1.15
C ARG A 413 -27.85 28.12 -0.23
N ASP A 414 -26.88 27.81 0.62
CA ASP A 414 -27.00 26.72 1.59
C ASP A 414 -27.70 27.21 2.86
N HIS A 415 -28.89 26.69 3.09
CA HIS A 415 -29.56 26.81 4.37
C HIS A 415 -29.40 25.47 5.10
N ASP A 416 -29.44 25.49 6.44
CA ASP A 416 -29.77 24.31 7.25
C ASP A 416 -31.24 23.90 6.93
N THR A 417 -31.57 23.65 5.65
CA THR A 417 -32.93 23.32 5.24
C THR A 417 -33.18 21.88 5.62
N TYR A 418 -33.85 21.75 6.76
CA TYR A 418 -35.05 20.94 6.80
C TYR A 418 -35.88 21.25 5.55
N ASP A 419 -36.25 20.21 4.83
CA ASP A 419 -37.13 20.31 3.67
C ASP A 419 -38.31 21.27 3.92
N VAL A 420 -38.65 22.05 2.89
CA VAL A 420 -39.57 23.19 2.97
C VAL A 420 -41.02 22.73 3.05
N ASP A 421 -41.32 21.51 2.58
CA ASP A 421 -42.67 20.96 2.54
C ASP A 421 -42.95 19.87 3.58
N GLY A 422 -41.92 19.42 4.31
CA GLY A 422 -41.95 18.40 5.37
C GLY A 422 -41.89 16.95 4.85
N THR A 423 -41.50 16.75 3.60
CA THR A 423 -41.27 15.45 2.95
C THR A 423 -39.78 15.13 2.92
N ARG A 424 -39.37 13.90 3.24
CA ARG A 424 -37.96 13.48 3.21
C ARG A 424 -37.85 12.00 2.92
N LEU A 425 -36.97 11.64 1.99
CA LEU A 425 -36.66 10.25 1.68
C LEU A 425 -35.28 9.86 2.23
N PHE A 426 -35.21 8.74 2.95
CA PHE A 426 -33.99 8.18 3.49
C PHE A 426 -33.77 6.75 3.01
N GLN A 427 -32.56 6.43 2.58
CA GLN A 427 -32.11 5.06 2.37
C GLN A 427 -31.58 4.50 3.70
N VAL A 428 -32.04 3.30 4.07
CA VAL A 428 -31.58 2.57 5.25
C VAL A 428 -30.39 1.70 4.88
N ARG A 429 -29.33 1.74 5.70
CA ARG A 429 -28.11 0.95 5.53
C ARG A 429 -27.62 0.42 6.87
N GLY A 430 -26.95 -0.73 6.85
CA GLY A 430 -26.38 -1.36 8.04
C GLY A 430 -26.31 -2.87 7.91
N SER A 431 -25.48 -3.49 8.74
CA SER A 431 -25.34 -4.95 8.85
C SER A 431 -25.76 -5.47 10.23
N CYS A 432 -25.84 -4.60 11.24
CA CYS A 432 -26.30 -4.91 12.58
C CYS A 432 -26.95 -3.68 13.24
N LYS A 433 -27.46 -3.80 14.46
CA LYS A 433 -28.14 -2.70 15.16
C LYS A 433 -27.21 -1.52 15.45
N GLU A 434 -25.94 -1.79 15.67
CA GLU A 434 -24.96 -0.79 16.10
C GLU A 434 -24.42 0.06 14.94
N ASP A 435 -24.41 -0.46 13.71
CA ASP A 435 -23.93 0.25 12.51
C ASP A 435 -25.07 0.75 11.59
N LEU A 436 -26.31 0.52 12.01
CA LEU A 436 -27.51 0.94 11.33
C LEU A 436 -27.56 2.47 11.20
N HIS A 437 -27.86 2.97 10.01
CA HIS A 437 -27.90 4.39 9.73
C HIS A 437 -28.82 4.74 8.57
N ALA A 438 -29.19 6.01 8.48
CA ALA A 438 -30.04 6.55 7.42
C ALA A 438 -29.28 7.60 6.59
N VAL A 439 -29.43 7.55 5.27
CA VAL A 439 -28.86 8.55 4.36
C VAL A 439 -29.99 9.20 3.58
N GLN A 440 -30.17 10.51 3.73
CA GLN A 440 -31.16 11.26 2.98
C GLN A 440 -30.78 11.24 1.48
N VAL A 441 -31.76 10.92 0.65
CA VAL A 441 -31.67 10.87 -0.80
C VAL A 441 -32.71 11.81 -1.41
N PRO A 442 -32.57 12.23 -2.68
CA PRO A 442 -33.58 13.07 -3.32
C PRO A 442 -34.95 12.40 -3.30
N GLU A 443 -36.01 13.16 -3.05
CA GLU A 443 -37.41 12.72 -2.96
C GLU A 443 -38.01 12.45 -4.34
N VAL A 444 -37.41 11.50 -5.06
CA VAL A 444 -37.82 11.08 -6.40
C VAL A 444 -37.82 9.56 -6.48
N VAL A 445 -38.70 9.01 -7.31
CA VAL A 445 -38.82 7.56 -7.49
C VAL A 445 -37.50 6.91 -7.88
N SER A 446 -36.67 7.57 -8.69
CA SER A 446 -35.38 7.03 -9.14
C SER A 446 -34.35 6.84 -8.02
N SER A 447 -34.61 7.35 -6.81
CA SER A 447 -33.78 7.11 -5.63
C SER A 447 -34.02 5.76 -4.97
N LEU A 448 -35.17 5.11 -5.25
CA LEU A 448 -35.48 3.78 -4.72
C LEU A 448 -34.62 2.69 -5.37
N SER A 449 -34.44 1.59 -4.66
CA SER A 449 -33.80 0.39 -5.19
C SER A 449 -34.41 -0.88 -4.58
N SER A 450 -34.68 -1.89 -5.41
CA SER A 450 -35.30 -3.14 -4.94
C SER A 450 -34.45 -3.92 -3.95
N ASP A 451 -33.15 -3.64 -3.84
CA ASP A 451 -32.22 -4.29 -2.92
C ASP A 451 -32.09 -3.57 -1.56
N GLY A 452 -32.85 -2.50 -1.33
CA GLY A 452 -32.76 -1.70 -0.11
C GLY A 452 -34.08 -1.49 0.61
N ALA A 453 -33.98 -0.85 1.77
CA ALA A 453 -35.11 -0.33 2.55
C ALA A 453 -35.05 1.20 2.61
N PHE A 454 -36.21 1.85 2.58
CA PHE A 454 -36.32 3.31 2.50
C PHE A 454 -37.39 3.85 3.45
N VAL A 455 -37.10 4.96 4.12
CA VAL A 455 -38.06 5.68 4.98
C VAL A 455 -38.46 6.96 4.27
N LEU A 456 -39.75 7.09 3.92
CA LEU A 456 -40.33 8.32 3.39
C LEU A 456 -41.18 8.98 4.48
N GLU A 457 -40.64 10.04 5.06
CA GLU A 457 -41.38 10.89 5.98
C GLU A 457 -42.15 11.94 5.18
N THR A 458 -43.42 12.15 5.51
CA THR A 458 -44.24 13.24 4.97
C THR A 458 -44.87 13.99 6.14
N PRO A 459 -45.46 15.18 5.94
CA PRO A 459 -46.17 15.91 7.01
C PRO A 459 -47.34 15.12 7.63
N SER A 460 -47.83 14.10 6.94
CA SER A 460 -49.02 13.34 7.32
C SER A 460 -48.73 11.92 7.81
N THR A 461 -47.82 11.22 7.15
CA THR A 461 -47.55 9.78 7.35
C THR A 461 -46.09 9.49 7.10
N THR A 462 -45.50 8.59 7.89
CA THR A 462 -44.18 8.04 7.63
C THR A 462 -44.33 6.64 7.04
N TYR A 463 -43.70 6.39 5.89
CA TYR A 463 -43.72 5.11 5.20
C TYR A 463 -42.36 4.43 5.32
N LEU A 464 -42.37 3.12 5.59
CA LEU A 464 -41.18 2.26 5.49
C LEU A 464 -41.39 1.32 4.31
N TRP A 465 -40.65 1.57 3.22
CA TRP A 465 -40.72 0.80 1.99
C TRP A 465 -39.58 -0.24 1.96
N ILE A 466 -39.92 -1.51 1.76
CA ILE A 466 -38.99 -2.64 1.72
C ILE A 466 -38.93 -3.18 0.29
N GLY A 467 -37.75 -3.06 -0.34
CA GLY A 467 -37.48 -3.60 -1.66
C GLY A 467 -37.58 -5.13 -1.71
N LYS A 468 -37.99 -5.68 -2.85
CA LYS A 468 -38.23 -7.11 -3.04
C LYS A 468 -36.97 -7.99 -2.95
N SER A 469 -35.81 -7.40 -3.21
CA SER A 469 -34.49 -8.01 -3.13
C SER A 469 -33.71 -7.54 -1.90
N CYS A 470 -34.37 -6.87 -0.94
CA CYS A 470 -33.76 -6.43 0.30
C CYS A 470 -33.23 -7.64 1.10
N PRO A 471 -31.99 -7.59 1.64
CA PRO A 471 -31.49 -8.62 2.53
C PRO A 471 -32.39 -8.78 3.77
N GLY A 472 -32.74 -10.01 4.14
CA GLY A 472 -33.64 -10.28 5.27
C GLY A 472 -33.13 -9.70 6.61
N ASP A 473 -31.82 -9.69 6.83
CA ASP A 473 -31.22 -9.07 8.02
C ASP A 473 -31.48 -7.55 8.06
N LEU A 474 -31.46 -6.87 6.90
CA LEU A 474 -31.74 -5.43 6.81
C LEU A 474 -33.23 -5.14 6.99
N GLU A 475 -34.11 -6.00 6.47
CA GLU A 475 -35.56 -5.91 6.66
C GLU A 475 -35.93 -5.91 8.15
N GLU A 476 -35.36 -6.82 8.95
CA GLU A 476 -35.58 -6.90 10.40
C GLU A 476 -35.05 -5.67 11.16
N LEU A 477 -34.01 -5.02 10.64
CA LEU A 477 -33.37 -3.86 11.26
C LEU A 477 -34.04 -2.53 10.88
N ALA A 478 -34.64 -2.44 9.69
CA ALA A 478 -35.10 -1.17 9.10
C ALA A 478 -36.22 -0.48 9.92
N GLU A 479 -37.02 -1.23 10.66
CA GLU A 479 -38.00 -0.66 11.60
C GLU A 479 -37.34 0.22 12.67
N GLY A 480 -36.15 -0.19 13.15
CA GLY A 480 -35.40 0.55 14.17
C GLY A 480 -34.96 1.94 13.71
N VAL A 481 -34.64 2.10 12.41
CA VAL A 481 -34.25 3.40 11.84
C VAL A 481 -35.40 4.38 11.80
N SER A 482 -36.62 3.89 11.61
CA SER A 482 -37.78 4.76 11.43
C SER A 482 -38.05 5.63 12.67
N GLU A 483 -37.81 5.09 13.88
CA GLU A 483 -37.90 5.84 15.14
C GLU A 483 -36.78 6.89 15.28
N VAL A 484 -35.59 6.64 14.72
CA VAL A 484 -34.48 7.60 14.74
C VAL A 484 -34.75 8.76 13.78
N VAL A 485 -35.28 8.44 12.58
CA VAL A 485 -35.57 9.42 11.52
C VAL A 485 -36.79 10.27 11.84
N ALA A 486 -37.88 9.65 12.29
CA ALA A 486 -39.15 10.32 12.58
C ALA A 486 -39.69 9.91 13.97
N PRO A 487 -39.09 10.41 15.07
CA PRO A 487 -39.45 10.00 16.42
C PRO A 487 -40.93 10.28 16.74
N GLY A 488 -41.64 9.27 17.23
CA GLY A 488 -43.05 9.39 17.61
C GLY A 488 -44.07 9.46 16.46
N HIS A 489 -43.64 9.29 15.20
CA HIS A 489 -44.54 9.15 14.06
C HIS A 489 -45.04 7.71 13.93
N SER A 490 -46.29 7.52 13.48
CA SER A 490 -46.77 6.18 13.12
C SER A 490 -46.21 5.76 11.77
N VAL A 491 -45.42 4.68 11.75
CA VAL A 491 -44.77 4.14 10.55
C VAL A 491 -45.68 3.11 9.88
N THR A 492 -45.93 3.29 8.58
CA THR A 492 -46.65 2.31 7.74
C THR A 492 -45.65 1.53 6.90
N THR A 493 -45.38 0.28 7.29
CA THR A 493 -44.50 -0.63 6.55
C THR A 493 -45.20 -1.18 5.31
N MET A 494 -44.49 -1.21 4.18
CA MET A 494 -44.98 -1.73 2.90
C MET A 494 -43.86 -2.43 2.13
N SER A 495 -44.23 -3.45 1.38
CA SER A 495 -43.31 -4.15 0.47
C SER A 495 -43.43 -3.57 -0.95
N GLU A 496 -42.35 -3.68 -1.71
CA GLU A 496 -42.32 -3.34 -3.13
C GLU A 496 -43.47 -4.02 -3.90
N GLY A 497 -44.30 -3.21 -4.54
CA GLY A 497 -45.50 -3.61 -5.29
C GLY A 497 -46.82 -3.35 -4.56
N ASP A 498 -46.81 -3.13 -3.25
CA ASP A 498 -48.00 -2.90 -2.41
C ASP A 498 -48.17 -1.42 -2.00
N GLU A 499 -47.55 -0.49 -2.73
CA GLU A 499 -47.46 0.90 -2.30
C GLU A 499 -48.77 1.68 -2.51
N PRO A 500 -49.22 2.46 -1.51
CA PRO A 500 -50.43 3.27 -1.61
C PRO A 500 -50.25 4.46 -2.57
N ALA A 501 -51.36 5.02 -3.06
CA ALA A 501 -51.31 6.17 -3.97
C ALA A 501 -50.58 7.38 -3.35
N GLY A 502 -50.79 7.64 -2.05
CA GLY A 502 -50.15 8.75 -1.33
C GLY A 502 -48.62 8.63 -1.25
N PHE A 503 -48.06 7.41 -1.27
CA PHE A 503 -46.61 7.20 -1.34
C PHE A 503 -46.05 7.69 -2.67
N TRP A 504 -46.69 7.32 -3.79
CA TRP A 504 -46.25 7.76 -5.12
C TRP A 504 -46.46 9.25 -5.34
N GLU A 505 -47.56 9.83 -4.84
CA GLU A 505 -47.80 11.27 -4.93
C GLU A 505 -46.70 12.08 -4.22
N ALA A 506 -46.25 11.61 -3.05
CA ALA A 506 -45.16 12.23 -2.30
C ALA A 506 -43.80 12.15 -3.00
N LEU A 507 -43.56 11.18 -3.90
CA LEU A 507 -42.33 11.06 -4.71
C LEU A 507 -42.43 11.69 -6.11
N GLY A 508 -43.48 12.49 -6.35
CA GLY A 508 -43.69 13.16 -7.64
C GLY A 508 -44.33 12.27 -8.73
N GLY A 509 -44.90 11.13 -8.35
CA GLY A 509 -45.61 10.19 -9.23
C GLY A 509 -44.99 8.79 -9.26
N ARG A 510 -45.45 7.94 -10.18
CA ARG A 510 -44.83 6.63 -10.46
C ARG A 510 -43.75 6.78 -11.53
N GLY A 511 -42.67 6.04 -11.40
CA GLY A 511 -41.55 6.05 -12.33
C GLY A 511 -40.68 4.80 -12.22
N ASP A 512 -39.59 4.79 -12.97
CA ASP A 512 -38.64 3.69 -12.98
C ASP A 512 -37.58 3.87 -11.89
N TYR A 513 -37.13 2.75 -11.32
CA TYR A 513 -36.06 2.67 -10.33
C TYR A 513 -35.25 1.38 -10.51
N THR A 514 -34.14 1.26 -9.80
CA THR A 514 -33.21 0.13 -9.97
C THR A 514 -33.78 -1.14 -9.35
N THR A 515 -33.97 -2.18 -10.15
CA THR A 515 -34.53 -3.48 -9.71
C THR A 515 -33.49 -4.61 -9.69
N THR A 516 -32.29 -4.36 -10.21
CA THR A 516 -31.17 -5.29 -10.18
C THR A 516 -30.34 -5.06 -8.92
N PRO A 517 -30.05 -6.10 -8.12
CA PRO A 517 -29.20 -5.94 -6.93
C PRO A 517 -27.79 -5.50 -7.30
N ASP A 518 -27.21 -4.62 -6.47
CA ASP A 518 -25.84 -4.16 -6.66
C ASP A 518 -24.87 -5.35 -6.55
N SER A 519 -23.97 -5.47 -7.52
CA SER A 519 -23.04 -6.60 -7.59
C SER A 519 -21.96 -6.47 -6.50
N LEU A 520 -21.82 -7.51 -5.66
CA LEU A 520 -20.76 -7.60 -4.64
C LEU A 520 -19.40 -7.20 -5.23
N ARG A 521 -18.77 -6.16 -4.65
CA ARG A 521 -17.43 -5.75 -5.07
C ARG A 521 -16.48 -6.94 -4.89
N PRO A 522 -15.72 -7.32 -5.93
CA PRO A 522 -14.83 -8.47 -5.85
C PRO A 522 -13.74 -8.25 -4.79
N ALA A 523 -13.48 -9.27 -3.98
CA ALA A 523 -12.40 -9.25 -2.99
C ALA A 523 -11.05 -9.02 -3.69
N ARG A 524 -10.30 -8.02 -3.23
CA ARG A 524 -9.00 -7.65 -3.80
C ARG A 524 -7.85 -8.14 -2.93
N ALA A 525 -6.73 -8.42 -3.57
CA ALA A 525 -5.49 -8.76 -2.87
C ALA A 525 -4.92 -7.51 -2.18
N ILE A 526 -4.48 -7.68 -0.94
CA ILE A 526 -3.79 -6.63 -0.18
C ILE A 526 -2.44 -6.35 -0.82
N LYS A 527 -2.10 -5.06 -0.94
CA LYS A 527 -0.81 -4.61 -1.50
C LYS A 527 -0.11 -3.67 -0.53
N LEU A 528 1.21 -3.81 -0.42
CA LEU A 528 2.07 -2.88 0.30
C LEU A 528 2.98 -2.17 -0.69
N PHE A 529 3.14 -0.87 -0.52
CA PHE A 529 4.00 -0.01 -1.31
C PHE A 529 4.99 0.70 -0.40
N HIS A 530 6.23 0.76 -0.85
CA HIS A 530 7.30 1.53 -0.25
C HIS A 530 7.42 2.86 -0.97
N CYS A 531 7.38 3.95 -0.22
CA CYS A 531 7.40 5.29 -0.77
C CYS A 531 8.57 6.06 -0.16
N HIS A 532 9.55 6.38 -0.99
CA HIS A 532 10.75 7.07 -0.55
C HIS A 532 11.16 8.14 -1.55
N VAL A 533 11.88 9.15 -1.06
CA VAL A 533 12.28 10.31 -1.86
C VAL A 533 13.79 10.23 -2.10
N PRO A 534 14.26 9.54 -3.17
CA PRO A 534 15.70 9.43 -3.43
C PRO A 534 16.35 10.78 -3.75
N PHE A 535 15.59 11.75 -4.26
CA PHE A 535 16.03 13.11 -4.57
C PHE A 535 14.94 14.12 -4.20
N PRO A 536 15.28 15.37 -3.84
CA PRO A 536 14.30 16.38 -3.47
C PRO A 536 13.17 16.51 -4.50
N ASN A 537 11.92 16.52 -4.04
CA ASN A 537 10.70 16.55 -4.84
C ASN A 537 10.47 15.37 -5.82
N LYS A 538 11.26 14.30 -5.76
CA LYS A 538 11.07 13.12 -6.61
C LYS A 538 10.72 11.90 -5.77
N LEU A 539 9.45 11.54 -5.77
CA LEU A 539 8.95 10.35 -5.07
C LEU A 539 9.15 9.10 -5.93
N ARG A 540 9.65 8.03 -5.33
CA ARG A 540 9.71 6.68 -5.91
C ARG A 540 8.79 5.76 -5.13
N VAL A 541 8.00 4.99 -5.86
CA VAL A 541 7.03 4.02 -5.32
C VAL A 541 7.39 2.63 -5.80
N GLU A 542 7.50 1.69 -4.87
CA GLU A 542 7.80 0.29 -5.18
C GLU A 542 6.85 -0.67 -4.47
N GLU A 543 6.24 -1.59 -5.21
CA GLU A 543 5.42 -2.64 -4.59
C GLU A 543 6.29 -3.63 -3.79
N ILE A 544 5.80 -4.04 -2.62
CA ILE A 544 6.33 -5.13 -1.79
C ILE A 544 5.38 -6.32 -1.84
N SER A 545 5.82 -7.37 -2.53
CA SER A 545 5.13 -8.66 -2.54
C SER A 545 5.51 -9.50 -1.32
N GLN A 546 4.55 -10.26 -0.78
CA GLN A 546 4.75 -11.15 0.39
C GLN A 546 5.39 -10.41 1.58
N PHE A 547 4.83 -9.25 1.91
CA PHE A 547 5.34 -8.39 2.96
C PHE A 547 5.12 -8.98 4.36
N THR A 548 6.01 -8.58 5.26
CA THR A 548 6.00 -8.88 6.70
C THR A 548 6.16 -7.57 7.47
N GLN A 549 6.03 -7.59 8.79
CA GLN A 549 6.24 -6.38 9.61
C GLN A 549 7.67 -5.82 9.44
N GLN A 550 8.68 -6.64 9.12
CA GLN A 550 10.05 -6.19 8.85
C GLN A 550 10.18 -5.32 7.59
N ASP A 551 9.20 -5.37 6.70
CA ASP A 551 9.16 -4.56 5.49
C ASP A 551 8.55 -3.15 5.75
N LEU A 552 8.21 -2.82 7.01
CA LEU A 552 7.84 -1.46 7.44
C LEU A 552 9.10 -0.68 7.87
N PHE A 553 9.60 0.16 6.96
CA PHE A 553 10.86 0.88 7.17
C PHE A 553 10.69 2.12 8.04
N GLU A 554 11.33 2.14 9.20
CA GLU A 554 11.22 3.24 10.18
C GLU A 554 11.62 4.61 9.61
N ASP A 555 12.44 4.66 8.57
CA ASP A 555 12.90 5.89 7.93
C ASP A 555 12.13 6.28 6.67
N ASP A 556 11.01 5.62 6.35
CA ASP A 556 10.16 5.95 5.19
C ASP A 556 8.67 5.98 5.55
N VAL A 557 7.86 6.23 4.52
CA VAL A 557 6.40 6.07 4.56
C VAL A 557 5.99 4.88 3.71
N MET A 558 5.07 4.08 4.24
CA MET A 558 4.54 2.89 3.58
C MET A 558 3.06 3.09 3.28
N VAL A 559 2.59 2.61 2.14
CA VAL A 559 1.17 2.63 1.79
C VAL A 559 0.64 1.23 1.59
N LEU A 560 -0.40 0.87 2.33
CA LEU A 560 -1.03 -0.44 2.28
C LEU A 560 -2.47 -0.30 1.80
N ASP A 561 -2.76 -0.83 0.60
CA ASP A 561 -4.10 -0.91 0.02
C ASP A 561 -4.72 -2.26 0.40
N SER A 562 -5.73 -2.25 1.28
CA SER A 562 -6.47 -3.44 1.68
C SER A 562 -7.64 -3.79 0.74
N GLY A 563 -7.86 -2.98 -0.30
CA GLY A 563 -9.02 -3.03 -1.19
C GLY A 563 -10.11 -2.03 -0.80
N TYR A 564 -10.33 -1.81 0.50
CA TYR A 564 -11.35 -0.91 1.03
C TYR A 564 -10.77 0.26 1.83
N LEU A 565 -9.66 0.02 2.52
CA LEU A 565 -8.94 1.03 3.29
C LEU A 565 -7.56 1.23 2.69
N ILE A 566 -7.09 2.46 2.72
CA ILE A 566 -5.69 2.78 2.40
C ILE A 566 -5.03 3.23 3.68
N TYR A 567 -4.09 2.43 4.16
CA TYR A 567 -3.27 2.80 5.30
C TYR A 567 -2.02 3.52 4.82
N ILE A 568 -1.74 4.69 5.40
CA ILE A 568 -0.47 5.39 5.28
C ILE A 568 0.26 5.20 6.60
N TRP A 569 1.26 4.33 6.61
CA TRP A 569 2.07 4.05 7.80
C TRP A 569 3.33 4.91 7.77
N ILE A 570 3.54 5.72 8.81
CA ILE A 570 4.65 6.68 8.93
C ILE A 570 5.69 6.13 9.91
N GLY A 571 6.90 5.88 9.42
CA GLY A 571 8.05 5.51 10.25
C GLY A 571 8.55 6.69 11.11
N ASN A 572 9.04 6.39 12.31
CA ASN A 572 9.49 7.40 13.28
C ASN A 572 10.70 8.22 12.83
N GLN A 573 11.49 7.71 11.90
CA GLN A 573 12.70 8.33 11.35
C GLN A 573 12.46 8.94 9.96
N SER A 574 11.22 8.92 9.45
CA SER A 574 10.90 9.49 8.14
C SER A 574 11.09 11.01 8.14
N THR A 575 11.30 11.60 6.96
CA THR A 575 11.43 13.07 6.82
C THR A 575 10.07 13.76 6.73
N ASP A 576 10.01 15.06 7.04
CA ASP A 576 8.80 15.87 6.85
C ASP A 576 8.39 15.96 5.37
N GLU A 577 9.36 15.92 4.46
CA GLU A 577 9.12 15.91 3.02
C GLU A 577 8.42 14.61 2.60
N GLU A 578 8.91 13.45 3.05
CA GLU A 578 8.28 12.15 2.80
C GLU A 578 6.87 12.07 3.39
N ARG A 579 6.66 12.58 4.61
CA ARG A 579 5.33 12.62 5.24
C ARG A 579 4.31 13.41 4.42
N LYS A 580 4.71 14.59 3.91
CA LYS A 580 3.84 15.44 3.08
C LYS A 580 3.57 14.82 1.71
N LEU A 581 4.60 14.25 1.09
CA LEU A 581 4.49 13.63 -0.23
C LEU A 581 3.70 12.32 -0.19
N ALA A 582 3.67 11.61 0.93
CA ALA A 582 2.95 10.35 1.04
C ALA A 582 1.43 10.49 0.97
N VAL A 583 0.86 11.57 1.52
CA VAL A 583 -0.59 11.84 1.39
C VAL A 583 -0.96 12.13 -0.06
N LYS A 584 -0.19 13.01 -0.70
CA LYS A 584 -0.34 13.30 -2.13
C LYS A 584 -0.17 12.04 -2.98
N MET A 585 0.75 11.15 -2.60
CA MET A 585 0.92 9.90 -3.33
C MET A 585 -0.23 8.93 -3.12
N ALA A 586 -0.79 8.82 -1.92
CA ALA A 586 -1.99 8.03 -1.74
C ALA A 586 -3.09 8.55 -2.68
N GLU A 587 -3.23 9.88 -2.84
CA GLU A 587 -4.14 10.48 -3.82
C GLU A 587 -3.72 10.15 -5.27
N ASP A 588 -2.46 10.33 -5.66
CA ASP A 588 -1.96 10.03 -7.00
C ASP A 588 -2.12 8.54 -7.35
N TYR A 589 -1.87 7.62 -6.41
CA TYR A 589 -2.09 6.18 -6.54
C TYR A 589 -3.56 5.88 -6.83
N LEU A 590 -4.46 6.59 -6.16
CA LEU A 590 -5.89 6.46 -6.35
C LEU A 590 -6.37 7.04 -7.68
N GLU A 591 -5.85 8.20 -8.08
CA GLU A 591 -6.16 8.83 -9.36
C GLU A 591 -5.69 7.99 -10.56
N ASN A 592 -4.61 7.23 -10.38
CA ASN A 592 -4.06 6.33 -11.38
C ASN A 592 -4.55 4.87 -11.24
N ASP A 593 -5.47 4.59 -10.31
CA ASP A 593 -6.05 3.25 -10.18
C ASP A 593 -6.90 2.94 -11.41
N THR A 594 -6.52 1.90 -12.14
CA THR A 594 -7.27 1.39 -13.32
C THR A 594 -8.62 0.76 -12.99
N SER A 595 -9.04 0.76 -11.72
CA SER A 595 -10.35 0.31 -11.32
C SER A 595 -11.39 1.44 -11.33
N ASP A 596 -12.67 1.11 -11.27
CA ASP A 596 -13.76 2.10 -11.25
C ASP A 596 -13.84 2.94 -9.95
N ARG A 597 -12.86 2.78 -9.04
CA ARG A 597 -12.81 3.48 -7.74
C ARG A 597 -12.33 4.93 -7.94
N LYS A 598 -13.09 5.89 -7.45
CA LYS A 598 -12.69 7.31 -7.42
C LYS A 598 -11.94 7.64 -6.13
N PRO A 599 -11.08 8.67 -6.09
CA PRO A 599 -10.41 9.10 -4.85
C PRO A 599 -11.36 9.36 -3.67
N GLU A 600 -12.61 9.72 -3.96
CA GLU A 600 -13.71 9.96 -3.02
C GLU A 600 -14.27 8.67 -2.38
N ASP A 601 -14.02 7.50 -2.96
CA ASP A 601 -14.56 6.22 -2.50
C ASP A 601 -13.71 5.59 -1.37
N TYR A 602 -12.59 6.20 -1.01
CA TYR A 602 -11.61 5.61 -0.10
C TYR A 602 -11.58 6.25 1.27
N VAL A 603 -11.54 5.39 2.28
CA VAL A 603 -11.14 5.76 3.63
C VAL A 603 -9.62 5.67 3.72
N VAL A 604 -9.00 6.78 4.10
CA VAL A 604 -7.54 6.86 4.28
C VAL A 604 -7.25 6.87 5.78
N VAL A 605 -6.44 5.93 6.24
CA VAL A 605 -6.05 5.77 7.65
C VAL A 605 -4.55 6.07 7.77
N VAL A 606 -4.20 7.18 8.41
CA VAL A 606 -2.82 7.52 8.72
C VAL A 606 -2.45 6.95 10.08
N VAL A 607 -1.44 6.09 10.10
CA VAL A 607 -0.95 5.38 11.27
C VAL A 607 0.53 5.72 11.46
N LYS A 608 0.96 5.91 12.72
CA LYS A 608 2.38 6.13 13.04
C LYS A 608 2.97 4.89 13.68
N GLN A 609 4.27 4.68 13.48
CA GLN A 609 5.00 3.57 14.07
C GLN A 609 4.80 3.50 15.60
N GLY A 610 4.37 2.34 16.08
CA GLY A 610 4.08 2.06 17.49
C GLY A 610 2.64 2.37 17.93
N GLU A 611 1.88 3.13 17.15
CA GLU A 611 0.46 3.45 17.39
C GLU A 611 -0.47 2.65 16.45
N GLU A 612 -0.02 1.50 15.94
CA GLU A 612 -0.80 0.72 14.99
C GLU A 612 -2.05 0.10 15.64
N PRO A 613 -3.23 0.29 15.03
CA PRO A 613 -4.46 -0.36 15.49
C PRO A 613 -4.44 -1.85 15.15
N GLN A 614 -5.20 -2.65 15.91
CA GLN A 614 -5.26 -4.11 15.69
C GLN A 614 -5.72 -4.47 14.27
N SER A 615 -6.60 -3.67 13.68
CA SER A 615 -7.05 -3.80 12.30
C SER A 615 -5.91 -3.78 11.29
N PHE A 616 -4.89 -2.92 11.49
CA PHE A 616 -3.70 -2.86 10.65
C PHE A 616 -2.79 -4.07 10.89
N LYS A 617 -2.52 -4.40 12.16
CA LYS A 617 -1.66 -5.53 12.55
C LYS A 617 -2.12 -6.86 11.96
N ASN A 618 -3.44 -7.07 11.91
CA ASN A 618 -4.06 -8.28 11.36
C ASN A 618 -3.84 -8.47 9.84
N LEU A 619 -3.38 -7.44 9.12
CA LEU A 619 -3.06 -7.50 7.69
C LEU A 619 -1.69 -8.14 7.43
N PHE A 620 -0.89 -8.32 8.48
CA PHE A 620 0.42 -8.96 8.43
C PHE A 620 0.30 -10.43 8.87
N PRO A 621 1.09 -11.36 8.28
CA PRO A 621 1.05 -12.77 8.67
C PRO A 621 1.36 -12.99 10.16
N GLU A 622 2.34 -12.24 10.68
CA GLU A 622 2.80 -12.25 12.06
C GLU A 622 3.12 -10.80 12.48
N TRP A 623 2.87 -10.49 13.75
CA TRP A 623 3.17 -9.18 14.34
C TRP A 623 3.82 -9.36 15.70
N ASP A 624 5.02 -8.79 15.86
CA ASP A 624 5.77 -8.70 17.11
C ASP A 624 5.72 -7.26 17.62
N ALA A 625 5.06 -7.06 18.77
CA ALA A 625 4.91 -5.74 19.39
C ALA A 625 6.26 -5.13 19.81
N ASP A 626 7.23 -5.99 20.09
CA ASP A 626 8.55 -5.58 20.51
C ASP A 626 9.56 -5.63 19.37
N MET A 627 9.14 -5.83 18.10
CA MET A 627 10.06 -5.92 16.95
C MET A 627 11.06 -4.77 16.92
N TRP A 628 10.60 -3.52 17.06
CA TRP A 628 11.47 -2.34 17.00
C TRP A 628 12.22 -2.09 18.31
N ALA A 629 11.78 -2.69 19.42
CA ALA A 629 12.48 -2.62 20.70
C ALA A 629 13.56 -3.71 20.83
N ASN A 630 13.33 -4.87 20.19
CA ASN A 630 14.16 -6.06 20.16
C ASN A 630 14.95 -6.18 18.86
N SER A 631 14.70 -5.32 17.87
CA SER A 631 15.48 -5.27 16.64
C SER A 631 16.90 -5.03 17.06
N GLU A 632 17.77 -6.00 16.77
CA GLU A 632 19.17 -5.97 17.15
C GLU A 632 19.75 -4.63 16.70
N SER A 633 19.99 -3.74 17.64
CA SER A 633 20.58 -2.46 17.31
C SER A 633 21.98 -2.71 16.79
N TYR A 634 22.53 -1.75 16.04
CA TYR A 634 23.92 -1.82 15.64
C TYR A 634 24.87 -2.05 16.84
N GLU A 635 24.55 -1.47 18.00
CA GLU A 635 25.31 -1.66 19.25
C GLU A 635 25.12 -3.06 19.85
N ASP A 636 23.93 -3.65 19.75
CA ASP A 636 23.69 -5.03 20.21
C ASP A 636 24.45 -6.04 19.35
N LEU A 637 24.42 -5.85 18.02
CA LEU A 637 25.18 -6.66 17.07
C LEU A 637 26.68 -6.55 17.33
N LYS A 638 27.17 -5.32 17.57
CA LYS A 638 28.58 -5.07 17.88
C LYS A 638 29.02 -5.79 19.14
N ARG A 639 28.25 -5.67 20.24
CA ARG A 639 28.51 -6.41 21.48
C ARG A 639 28.50 -7.93 21.32
N ARG A 640 27.60 -8.47 20.49
CA ARG A 640 27.54 -9.90 20.21
C ARG A 640 28.77 -10.38 19.44
N ILE A 641 29.23 -9.59 18.48
CA ILE A 641 30.45 -9.88 17.73
C ILE A 641 31.68 -9.84 18.65
N GLU A 642 31.80 -8.82 19.51
CA GLU A 642 32.87 -8.71 20.51
C GLU A 642 32.90 -9.95 21.42
N LYS A 643 31.75 -10.32 21.99
CA LYS A 643 31.63 -11.51 22.84
C LYS A 643 31.99 -12.81 22.09
N SER A 644 31.58 -12.94 20.82
CA SER A 644 31.93 -14.11 20.00
C SER A 644 33.44 -14.20 19.72
N ASN A 645 34.13 -13.06 19.63
CA ASN A 645 35.58 -13.04 19.49
C ASN A 645 36.29 -13.44 20.79
N GLU A 646 35.77 -13.01 21.96
CA GLU A 646 36.28 -13.42 23.29
C GLU A 646 36.14 -14.94 23.50
N GLU A 647 34.99 -15.52 23.18
CA GLU A 647 34.75 -16.97 23.30
C GLU A 647 35.72 -17.79 22.41
N LEU A 648 36.06 -17.29 21.21
CA LEU A 648 37.06 -17.91 20.35
C LEU A 648 38.48 -17.81 20.92
N GLU A 649 38.82 -16.72 21.61
CA GLU A 649 40.12 -16.57 22.29
C GLU A 649 40.27 -17.56 23.45
N ASP A 650 39.21 -17.77 24.21
CA ASP A 650 39.17 -18.75 25.30
C ASP A 650 39.27 -20.20 24.78
N ASP A 651 38.66 -20.50 23.63
CA ASP A 651 38.74 -21.81 22.98
C ASP A 651 40.11 -22.07 22.31
N GLU A 652 40.80 -21.04 21.80
CA GLU A 652 42.17 -21.16 21.26
C GLU A 652 43.25 -21.21 22.35
N ALA A 653 42.95 -20.69 23.55
CA ALA A 653 43.86 -20.72 24.71
C ALA A 653 43.82 -22.03 25.51
N ASN A 654 42.78 -22.85 25.35
CA ASN A 654 42.61 -24.18 25.92
C ASN A 654 43.07 -25.30 24.97
#